data_AF-A0A444UQH3-F1
#
_entry.id   AF-A0A444UQH3-F1
#
_cell.length_a   1.000
_cell.length_b   1.000
_cell.length_c   1.000
_cell.angle_alpha   90.00
_cell.angle_beta   90.00
_cell.angle_gamma   90.00
#
_symmetry.space_group_name_H-M   'P 1'
#
loop_
_entity.id
_entity.type
_entity.pdbx_description
1 polymer ?
#
loop_
_entity_poly.entity_id
_entity_poly.type
_entity_poly.pdbx_seq_one_letter_code
_entity_poly.pdbx_strand_id
1 'polypeptide(L)'
;MEDFRRTYLRLCKESGLEPHESVLNQLHNVRAAGDSTRLDLATQSLSVDTCAVLGRVLSNDVLFTEVVLSDCMLSEEGVKLLLHGLCSNTTVKVLDLKGNNMRAVGSEALGKLLRQNKSIRRLTLEWNALGMWGEAFSIFCEGLGSNEALKQLDLRNNQINHQGAGELAMALKRNTTLQELDLRWNNIGLLGGRALLESLQQNRTLLQLEMAGNNVPSDTLKAVEQSIDHNSDRKSTLKESRSKTQVLSKEIRSLREEKGKQFLNMMETIDKQREDLGRSSRMSAVRVGQLQEALNERKSAVNSLKAKLQMTEAALALSEQKSHDLGELLSRVKLEKSELKERQSREMNKEQEVDELERRCKAQQDHIFDLKQELTNSTSELKLRLAQAEERLEAEKKRSKQTLDDAENLRQKEVDQLNRHREESERSLQDRVQKLEGIRIQLEEELSRVRAMSVTERAQAEEELVKIRNQVRLEEQQRVSHLEEKLRLLTQSRDESQIHCTQQKRTVSELQAKNNHLALEMEGLKRRIEELQQELGGKEQEKVAEVNKVRVELQEQIGHLQAERATQGGLKEKIAALEREMKVQTSNHREALLDKESEIASLLEKLRLKDGEIMRTREDEAQRASFLQKAILTYVQGSPLGSYSPKK
;
A
#
# COMPACT_ATOMS: atom_id res chain seq x y z
N MET A 1 -20.69 23.73 -23.88
CA MET A 1 -19.49 23.11 -24.51
C MET A 1 -18.48 24.12 -25.04
N GLU A 2 -18.89 25.26 -25.63
CA GLU A 2 -17.93 26.30 -25.99
C GLU A 2 -17.18 26.88 -24.79
N ASP A 3 -17.83 26.98 -23.62
CA ASP A 3 -17.18 27.48 -22.40
C ASP A 3 -16.08 26.54 -21.89
N PHE A 4 -16.30 25.22 -21.95
CA PHE A 4 -15.25 24.24 -21.63
C PHE A 4 -14.09 24.35 -22.62
N ARG A 5 -14.37 24.42 -23.92
CA ARG A 5 -13.34 24.57 -24.96
C ARG A 5 -12.54 25.87 -24.79
N ARG A 6 -13.21 27.00 -24.51
CA ARG A 6 -12.56 28.30 -24.26
C ARG A 6 -11.70 28.25 -23.01
N THR A 7 -12.21 27.65 -21.94
CA THR A 7 -11.49 27.51 -20.66
C THR A 7 -10.26 26.61 -20.81
N TYR A 8 -10.41 25.48 -21.49
CA TYR A 8 -9.30 24.56 -21.81
C TYR A 8 -8.24 25.24 -22.67
N LEU A 9 -8.62 25.88 -23.78
CA LEU A 9 -7.67 26.60 -24.66
C LEU A 9 -6.97 27.75 -23.94
N ARG A 10 -7.68 28.48 -23.07
CA ARG A 10 -7.09 29.55 -22.26
C ARG A 10 -6.03 28.99 -21.30
N LEU A 11 -6.37 27.92 -20.58
CA LEU A 11 -5.45 27.30 -19.62
C LEU A 11 -4.25 26.63 -20.32
N CYS A 12 -4.44 26.01 -21.48
CA CYS A 12 -3.32 25.51 -22.30
C CYS A 12 -2.36 26.65 -22.71
N LYS A 13 -2.89 27.80 -23.13
CA LYS A 13 -2.07 28.98 -23.47
C LYS A 13 -1.34 29.56 -22.24
N GLU A 14 -2.01 29.66 -21.10
CA GLU A 14 -1.41 30.13 -19.84
C GLU A 14 -0.28 29.20 -19.35
N SER A 15 -0.42 27.89 -19.59
CA SER A 15 0.59 26.89 -19.23
C SER A 15 1.65 26.65 -20.32
N GLY A 16 1.58 27.34 -21.46
CA GLY A 16 2.55 27.19 -22.57
C GLY A 16 2.48 25.85 -23.30
N LEU A 17 1.33 25.17 -23.28
CA LEU A 17 1.13 23.83 -23.85
C LEU A 17 0.35 23.88 -25.16
N GLU A 18 0.72 23.01 -26.09
CA GLU A 18 -0.12 22.72 -27.24
C GLU A 18 -1.36 21.93 -26.78
N PRO A 19 -2.58 22.40 -27.12
CA PRO A 19 -3.81 21.74 -26.71
C PRO A 19 -3.93 20.37 -27.37
N HIS A 20 -4.23 19.35 -26.57
CA HIS A 20 -4.25 17.96 -27.05
C HIS A 20 -5.34 17.78 -28.12
N GLU A 21 -4.96 17.31 -29.31
CA GLU A 21 -5.87 17.23 -30.47
C GLU A 21 -7.09 16.35 -30.18
N SER A 22 -6.95 15.28 -29.40
CA SER A 22 -8.08 14.41 -29.06
C SER A 22 -9.15 15.07 -28.21
N VAL A 23 -8.76 15.95 -27.27
CA VAL A 23 -9.71 16.73 -26.46
C VAL A 23 -10.47 17.68 -27.39
N LEU A 24 -9.75 18.32 -28.33
CA LEU A 24 -10.34 19.23 -29.31
C LEU A 24 -11.24 18.51 -30.32
N ASN A 25 -10.84 17.33 -30.79
CA ASN A 25 -11.58 16.50 -31.75
C ASN A 25 -12.86 15.96 -31.13
N GLN A 26 -12.84 15.57 -29.85
CA GLN A 26 -14.06 15.18 -29.15
C GLN A 26 -15.00 16.37 -28.96
N LEU A 27 -14.48 17.53 -28.56
CA LEU A 27 -15.29 18.75 -28.48
C LEU A 27 -15.85 19.19 -29.85
N HIS A 28 -15.26 18.76 -30.97
CA HIS A 28 -15.76 19.03 -32.33
C HIS A 28 -16.80 18.01 -32.79
N ASN A 29 -16.56 16.71 -32.55
CA ASN A 29 -17.40 15.60 -33.00
C ASN A 29 -18.74 15.49 -32.24
N VAL A 30 -18.83 16.03 -31.03
CA VAL A 30 -20.09 16.02 -30.24
C VAL A 30 -21.17 16.92 -30.87
N ARG A 31 -20.84 17.80 -31.84
CA ARG A 31 -21.87 18.54 -32.62
C ARG A 31 -22.67 17.64 -33.57
N ALA A 32 -22.17 16.46 -33.93
CA ALA A 32 -22.80 15.55 -34.91
C ALA A 32 -23.55 14.36 -34.26
N ALA A 33 -23.16 13.95 -33.06
CA ALA A 33 -23.82 12.90 -32.29
C ALA A 33 -24.49 13.53 -31.07
N GLY A 34 -25.83 13.56 -31.08
CA GLY A 34 -26.59 14.02 -29.91
C GLY A 34 -26.17 13.27 -28.65
N ASP A 35 -25.77 14.02 -27.63
CA ASP A 35 -25.74 13.61 -26.22
C ASP A 35 -24.51 12.83 -25.69
N SER A 36 -23.35 12.81 -26.36
CA SER A 36 -22.16 12.17 -25.75
C SER A 36 -21.51 13.05 -24.68
N THR A 37 -21.97 12.95 -23.42
CA THR A 37 -21.36 13.55 -22.21
C THR A 37 -20.14 12.76 -21.70
N ARG A 38 -19.41 12.12 -22.60
CA ARG A 38 -18.24 11.28 -22.32
C ARG A 38 -16.98 11.90 -22.90
N LEU A 39 -15.98 12.11 -22.05
CA LEU A 39 -14.63 12.51 -22.42
C LEU A 39 -13.75 11.26 -22.44
N ASP A 40 -13.26 10.86 -23.62
CA ASP A 40 -12.49 9.63 -23.78
C ASP A 40 -11.07 9.92 -24.26
N LEU A 41 -10.11 9.81 -23.37
CA LEU A 41 -8.71 10.04 -23.65
C LEU A 41 -7.90 8.75 -23.52
N ALA A 42 -8.56 7.59 -23.61
CA ALA A 42 -7.90 6.29 -23.47
C ALA A 42 -6.71 6.15 -24.46
N THR A 43 -5.66 5.46 -24.02
CA THR A 43 -4.42 5.15 -24.78
C THR A 43 -3.56 6.35 -25.18
N GLN A 44 -3.91 7.57 -24.72
CA GLN A 44 -3.14 8.77 -25.01
C GLN A 44 -2.16 9.05 -23.88
N SER A 45 -0.89 9.31 -24.21
CA SER A 45 0.10 9.72 -23.23
C SER A 45 -0.14 11.17 -22.81
N LEU A 46 -0.59 11.36 -21.57
CA LEU A 46 -0.87 12.68 -21.02
C LEU A 46 0.32 13.17 -20.20
N SER A 47 0.84 14.36 -20.53
CA SER A 47 1.88 15.01 -19.74
C SER A 47 1.34 15.50 -18.39
N VAL A 48 2.24 15.75 -17.43
CA VAL A 48 1.87 16.26 -16.09
C VAL A 48 1.10 17.57 -16.19
N ASP A 49 1.56 18.47 -17.06
CA ASP A 49 0.93 19.78 -17.24
C ASP A 49 -0.43 19.65 -17.91
N THR A 50 -0.59 18.71 -18.84
CA THR A 50 -1.90 18.41 -19.44
C THR A 50 -2.88 17.89 -18.38
N CYS A 51 -2.43 17.02 -17.47
CA CYS A 51 -3.24 16.54 -16.35
C CYS A 51 -3.63 17.67 -15.38
N ALA A 52 -2.72 18.62 -15.14
CA ALA A 52 -2.97 19.78 -14.31
C ALA A 52 -4.05 20.70 -14.93
N VAL A 53 -3.94 20.96 -16.23
CA VAL A 53 -4.96 21.73 -16.98
C VAL A 53 -6.28 20.98 -16.97
N LEU A 54 -6.30 19.68 -17.26
CA LEU A 54 -7.52 18.87 -17.25
C LEU A 54 -8.19 18.86 -15.86
N GLY A 55 -7.43 18.71 -14.77
CA GLY A 55 -7.96 18.79 -13.42
C GLY A 55 -8.64 20.13 -13.11
N ARG A 56 -8.02 21.25 -13.53
CA ARG A 56 -8.60 22.60 -13.35
C ARG A 56 -9.83 22.85 -14.21
N VAL A 57 -9.89 22.29 -15.40
CA VAL A 57 -11.05 22.45 -16.28
C VAL A 57 -12.20 21.58 -15.78
N LEU A 58 -11.91 20.34 -15.38
CA LEU A 58 -12.90 19.39 -14.86
C LEU A 58 -13.47 19.83 -13.50
N SER A 59 -12.76 20.60 -12.69
CA SER A 59 -13.29 21.04 -11.38
C SER A 59 -14.57 21.85 -11.48
N ASN A 60 -14.70 22.69 -12.51
CA ASN A 60 -15.87 23.53 -12.77
C ASN A 60 -16.73 22.99 -13.93
N ASP A 61 -16.40 21.81 -14.45
CA ASP A 61 -17.12 21.27 -15.59
C ASP A 61 -18.53 20.80 -15.22
N VAL A 62 -19.48 21.12 -16.09
CA VAL A 62 -20.89 20.77 -15.94
C VAL A 62 -21.38 19.83 -17.03
N LEU A 63 -20.51 19.47 -17.98
CA LEU A 63 -20.89 18.86 -19.25
C LEU A 63 -20.60 17.37 -19.28
N PHE A 64 -19.43 16.94 -18.79
CA PHE A 64 -19.00 15.55 -18.85
C PHE A 64 -19.47 14.78 -17.62
N THR A 65 -20.23 13.72 -17.86
CA THR A 65 -20.66 12.77 -16.83
C THR A 65 -19.75 11.54 -16.78
N GLU A 66 -19.03 11.26 -17.86
CA GLU A 66 -18.12 10.12 -17.96
C GLU A 66 -16.74 10.60 -18.40
N VAL A 67 -15.70 10.21 -17.67
CA VAL A 67 -14.31 10.52 -18.00
C VAL A 67 -13.54 9.21 -18.07
N VAL A 68 -13.00 8.91 -19.25
CA VAL A 68 -12.23 7.70 -19.53
C VAL A 68 -10.79 8.06 -19.82
N LEU A 69 -9.90 7.57 -18.97
CA LEU A 69 -8.46 7.84 -18.96
C LEU A 69 -7.70 6.51 -18.84
N SER A 70 -8.13 5.49 -19.57
CA SER A 70 -7.53 4.16 -19.51
C SER A 70 -6.21 4.13 -20.28
N ASP A 71 -5.17 3.51 -19.72
CA ASP A 71 -3.85 3.31 -20.33
C ASP A 71 -3.19 4.63 -20.82
N CYS A 72 -3.35 5.71 -20.05
CA CYS A 72 -2.82 7.04 -20.38
C CYS A 72 -1.39 7.29 -19.88
N MET A 73 -0.77 6.30 -19.22
CA MET A 73 0.57 6.42 -18.60
C MET A 73 0.70 7.66 -17.69
N LEU A 74 -0.34 7.94 -16.91
CA LEU A 74 -0.37 9.11 -16.03
C LEU A 74 0.77 9.02 -15.00
N SER A 75 1.59 10.07 -14.90
CA SER A 75 2.60 10.16 -13.84
C SER A 75 1.95 10.31 -12.46
N GLU A 76 2.68 9.96 -11.40
CA GLU A 76 2.19 10.05 -10.02
C GLU A 76 1.71 11.48 -9.65
N GLU A 77 2.44 12.52 -10.08
CA GLU A 77 2.03 13.91 -9.85
C GLU A 77 0.87 14.32 -10.79
N GLY A 78 0.84 13.83 -12.03
CA GLY A 78 -0.26 14.09 -12.96
C GLY A 78 -1.59 13.56 -12.45
N VAL A 79 -1.59 12.33 -11.93
CA VAL A 79 -2.75 11.70 -11.27
C VAL A 79 -3.25 12.55 -10.11
N LYS A 80 -2.34 12.96 -9.22
CA LYS A 80 -2.68 13.75 -8.03
C LYS A 80 -3.33 15.08 -8.39
N LEU A 81 -2.80 15.80 -9.39
CA LEU A 81 -3.36 17.07 -9.85
C LEU A 81 -4.73 16.90 -10.51
N LEU A 82 -4.88 15.85 -11.33
CA LEU A 82 -6.15 15.53 -11.98
C LEU A 82 -7.23 15.19 -10.94
N LEU A 83 -6.92 14.28 -10.01
CA LEU A 83 -7.85 13.84 -8.97
C LEU A 83 -8.22 14.99 -8.01
N HIS A 84 -7.26 15.86 -7.68
CA HIS A 84 -7.53 17.04 -6.88
C HIS A 84 -8.57 17.96 -7.54
N GLY A 85 -8.51 18.12 -8.87
CA GLY A 85 -9.54 18.84 -9.62
C GLY A 85 -10.92 18.19 -9.52
N LEU A 86 -10.97 16.86 -9.61
CA LEU A 86 -12.20 16.08 -9.52
C LEU A 86 -12.82 16.04 -8.11
N CYS A 87 -12.07 16.37 -7.05
CA CYS A 87 -12.62 16.47 -5.69
C CYS A 87 -13.79 17.46 -5.59
N SER A 88 -13.70 18.60 -6.29
CA SER A 88 -14.74 19.64 -6.30
C SER A 88 -15.81 19.43 -7.37
N ASN A 89 -15.58 18.52 -8.32
CA ASN A 89 -16.52 18.26 -9.40
C ASN A 89 -17.78 17.54 -8.87
N THR A 90 -18.95 17.98 -9.32
CA THR A 90 -20.25 17.41 -8.91
C THR A 90 -21.01 16.71 -10.04
N THR A 91 -20.46 16.68 -11.25
CA THR A 91 -21.14 16.24 -12.47
C THR A 91 -20.68 14.87 -12.98
N VAL A 92 -19.39 14.56 -12.84
CA VAL A 92 -18.80 13.28 -13.23
C VAL A 92 -19.36 12.15 -12.36
N LYS A 93 -19.96 11.16 -13.02
CA LYS A 93 -20.54 9.96 -12.40
C LYS A 93 -19.72 8.71 -12.67
N VAL A 94 -19.00 8.65 -13.79
CA VAL A 94 -18.19 7.51 -14.20
C VAL A 94 -16.76 7.98 -14.43
N LEU A 95 -15.82 7.35 -13.73
CA LEU A 95 -14.39 7.62 -13.87
C LEU A 95 -13.66 6.30 -14.14
N ASP A 96 -13.00 6.23 -15.29
CA ASP A 96 -12.14 5.11 -15.67
C ASP A 96 -10.68 5.55 -15.67
N LEU A 97 -9.88 4.91 -14.82
CA LEU A 97 -8.45 5.16 -14.64
C LEU A 97 -7.65 3.85 -14.80
N LYS A 98 -8.16 2.89 -15.56
CA LYS A 98 -7.50 1.61 -15.80
C LYS A 98 -6.07 1.79 -16.31
N GLY A 99 -5.13 0.97 -15.84
CA GLY A 99 -3.79 0.83 -16.44
C GLY A 99 -2.87 2.05 -16.31
N ASN A 100 -3.06 2.88 -15.29
CA ASN A 100 -2.24 4.09 -15.08
C ASN A 100 -1.11 3.91 -14.05
N ASN A 101 -0.92 2.72 -13.48
CA ASN A 101 0.14 2.41 -12.52
C ASN A 101 0.29 3.47 -11.42
N MET A 102 -0.83 3.84 -10.80
CA MET A 102 -0.96 4.97 -9.87
C MET A 102 -0.12 4.85 -8.58
N ARG A 103 0.30 3.63 -8.21
CA ARG A 103 1.17 3.34 -7.05
C ARG A 103 0.66 3.99 -5.75
N ALA A 104 1.55 4.32 -4.81
CA ALA A 104 1.20 4.87 -3.50
C ALA A 104 0.53 6.25 -3.59
N VAL A 105 1.13 7.20 -4.34
CA VAL A 105 0.65 8.59 -4.43
C VAL A 105 -0.76 8.67 -5.01
N GLY A 106 -1.05 7.86 -6.03
CA GLY A 106 -2.37 7.82 -6.61
C GLY A 106 -3.41 7.16 -5.70
N SER A 107 -3.02 6.16 -4.88
CA SER A 107 -3.91 5.58 -3.86
C SER A 107 -4.34 6.61 -2.81
N GLU A 108 -3.40 7.42 -2.31
CA GLU A 108 -3.73 8.51 -1.36
C GLU A 108 -4.64 9.57 -1.99
N ALA A 109 -4.35 9.95 -3.24
CA ALA A 109 -5.15 10.91 -3.98
C ALA A 109 -6.57 10.39 -4.22
N LEU A 110 -6.74 9.10 -4.54
CA LEU A 110 -8.04 8.45 -4.65
C LEU A 110 -8.78 8.40 -3.31
N GLY A 111 -8.09 8.14 -2.20
CA GLY A 111 -8.69 8.20 -0.87
C GLY A 111 -9.26 9.58 -0.55
N LYS A 112 -8.51 10.65 -0.86
CA LYS A 112 -8.97 12.04 -0.73
C LYS A 112 -10.16 12.34 -1.64
N LEU A 113 -10.11 11.88 -2.89
CA LEU A 113 -11.21 12.00 -3.85
C LEU A 113 -12.48 11.34 -3.30
N LEU A 114 -12.41 10.08 -2.86
CA LEU A 114 -13.57 9.35 -2.33
C LEU A 114 -14.13 9.99 -1.06
N ARG A 115 -13.30 10.60 -0.23
CA ARG A 115 -13.77 11.29 0.98
C ARG A 115 -14.61 12.53 0.66
N GLN A 116 -14.17 13.33 -0.32
CA GLN A 116 -14.75 14.63 -0.65
C GLN A 116 -15.82 14.55 -1.75
N ASN A 117 -15.56 13.80 -2.81
CA ASN A 117 -16.44 13.70 -3.96
C ASN A 117 -17.67 12.84 -3.63
N LYS A 118 -18.86 13.38 -3.92
CA LYS A 118 -20.16 12.71 -3.72
C LYS A 118 -20.95 12.54 -5.03
N SER A 119 -20.31 12.72 -6.19
CA SER A 119 -20.94 12.59 -7.52
C SER A 119 -20.60 11.28 -8.21
N ILE A 120 -19.37 10.79 -8.06
CA ILE A 120 -18.87 9.57 -8.72
C ILE A 120 -19.64 8.35 -8.21
N ARG A 121 -20.21 7.59 -9.14
CA ARG A 121 -21.00 6.38 -8.90
C ARG A 121 -20.28 5.11 -9.36
N ARG A 122 -19.46 5.20 -10.42
CA ARG A 122 -18.67 4.08 -10.95
C ARG A 122 -17.21 4.50 -11.06
N LEU A 123 -16.33 3.68 -10.49
CA LEU A 123 -14.89 3.92 -10.49
C LEU A 123 -14.17 2.65 -10.96
N THR A 124 -13.43 2.75 -12.06
CA THR A 124 -12.63 1.66 -12.62
C THR A 124 -11.15 1.91 -12.35
N LEU A 125 -10.52 1.01 -11.60
CA LEU A 125 -9.11 1.11 -11.18
C LEU A 125 -8.30 -0.13 -11.55
N GLU A 126 -8.76 -0.92 -12.51
CA GLU A 126 -8.07 -2.13 -12.95
C GLU A 126 -6.59 -1.84 -13.32
N TRP A 127 -5.64 -2.72 -12.93
CA TRP A 127 -4.21 -2.59 -13.27
C TRP A 127 -3.52 -1.31 -12.74
N ASN A 128 -3.76 -0.91 -11.48
CA ASN A 128 -3.10 0.25 -10.86
C ASN A 128 -2.15 -0.05 -9.69
N ALA A 129 -2.00 -1.33 -9.31
CA ALA A 129 -1.11 -1.78 -8.24
C ALA A 129 -1.30 -1.07 -6.89
N LEU A 130 -2.53 -0.67 -6.56
CA LEU A 130 -2.87 0.06 -5.34
C LEU A 130 -2.55 -0.74 -4.06
N GLY A 131 -2.72 -2.06 -4.14
CA GLY A 131 -2.61 -2.98 -2.99
C GLY A 131 -1.18 -3.33 -2.57
N MET A 132 -0.15 -2.95 -3.34
CA MET A 132 1.25 -3.14 -2.93
C MET A 132 1.65 -2.24 -1.76
N TRP A 133 0.98 -1.09 -1.60
CA TRP A 133 1.36 -0.03 -0.67
C TRP A 133 0.37 0.02 0.50
N GLY A 134 0.60 -0.79 1.53
CA GLY A 134 -0.36 -1.00 2.63
C GLY A 134 -0.88 0.29 3.28
N GLU A 135 0.01 1.24 3.61
CA GLU A 135 -0.39 2.51 4.24
C GLU A 135 -1.24 3.39 3.31
N ALA A 136 -0.80 3.56 2.06
CA ALA A 136 -1.51 4.34 1.06
C ALA A 136 -2.86 3.71 0.68
N PHE A 137 -2.96 2.39 0.72
CA PHE A 137 -4.21 1.66 0.48
C PHE A 137 -5.18 1.78 1.66
N SER A 138 -4.69 1.86 2.91
CA SER A 138 -5.54 2.11 4.08
C SER A 138 -6.22 3.49 3.99
N ILE A 139 -5.53 4.53 3.49
CA ILE A 139 -6.12 5.86 3.21
C ILE A 139 -7.23 5.76 2.14
N PHE A 140 -7.01 4.96 1.10
CA PHE A 140 -8.05 4.68 0.09
C PHE A 140 -9.29 4.01 0.72
N CYS A 141 -9.07 3.00 1.55
CA CYS A 141 -10.13 2.29 2.28
C CYS A 141 -10.89 3.22 3.25
N GLU A 142 -10.19 4.11 3.96
CA GLU A 142 -10.83 5.09 4.84
C GLU A 142 -11.73 6.08 4.05
N GLY A 143 -11.25 6.52 2.89
CA GLY A 143 -12.02 7.34 1.94
C GLY A 143 -13.26 6.60 1.45
N LEU A 144 -13.11 5.33 1.06
CA LEU A 144 -14.21 4.47 0.63
C LEU A 144 -15.25 4.28 1.74
N GLY A 145 -14.82 4.03 2.98
CA GLY A 145 -15.71 3.86 4.13
C GLY A 145 -16.54 5.11 4.46
N SER A 146 -16.06 6.30 4.08
CA SER A 146 -16.75 7.59 4.28
C SER A 146 -17.53 8.05 3.03
N ASN A 147 -17.46 7.31 1.93
CA ASN A 147 -18.13 7.68 0.69
C ASN A 147 -19.60 7.23 0.70
N GLU A 148 -20.48 8.11 0.21
CA GLU A 148 -21.94 7.91 0.20
C GLU A 148 -22.54 7.94 -1.22
N ALA A 149 -21.71 7.90 -2.25
CA ALA A 149 -22.13 8.08 -3.64
C ALA A 149 -21.76 6.90 -4.54
N LEU A 150 -20.60 6.28 -4.28
CA LEU A 150 -20.03 5.22 -5.08
C LEU A 150 -20.87 3.95 -4.97
N LYS A 151 -21.27 3.42 -6.12
CA LYS A 151 -22.08 2.20 -6.24
C LYS A 151 -21.30 1.03 -6.81
N GLN A 152 -20.35 1.31 -7.70
CA GLN A 152 -19.63 0.28 -8.45
C GLN A 152 -18.14 0.60 -8.41
N LEU A 153 -17.35 -0.35 -7.95
CA LEU A 153 -15.91 -0.22 -7.80
C LEU A 153 -15.21 -1.44 -8.40
N ASP A 154 -14.33 -1.20 -9.36
CA ASP A 154 -13.49 -2.23 -9.96
C ASP A 154 -12.03 -2.07 -9.51
N LEU A 155 -11.55 -3.07 -8.78
CA LEU A 155 -10.21 -3.19 -8.22
C LEU A 155 -9.47 -4.43 -8.75
N ARG A 156 -9.83 -4.93 -9.93
CA ARG A 156 -9.15 -6.07 -10.56
C ARG A 156 -7.66 -5.83 -10.79
N ASN A 157 -6.82 -6.85 -10.65
CA ASN A 157 -5.37 -6.76 -10.88
C ASN A 157 -4.68 -5.58 -10.16
N ASN A 158 -5.04 -5.33 -8.89
CA ASN A 158 -4.43 -4.26 -8.07
C ASN A 158 -3.40 -4.76 -7.06
N GLN A 159 -3.03 -6.05 -7.11
CA GLN A 159 -2.07 -6.67 -6.20
C GLN A 159 -2.46 -6.52 -4.72
N ILE A 160 -3.77 -6.55 -4.42
CA ILE A 160 -4.28 -6.46 -3.05
C ILE A 160 -3.91 -7.72 -2.29
N ASN A 161 -3.14 -7.56 -1.22
CA ASN A 161 -2.74 -8.65 -0.33
C ASN A 161 -3.77 -8.89 0.79
N HIS A 162 -3.54 -9.91 1.63
CA HIS A 162 -4.42 -10.24 2.77
C HIS A 162 -4.60 -9.09 3.77
N GLN A 163 -3.59 -8.24 3.98
CA GLN A 163 -3.68 -7.08 4.88
C GLN A 163 -4.59 -5.99 4.27
N GLY A 164 -4.38 -5.65 3.00
CA GLY A 164 -5.22 -4.71 2.26
C GLY A 164 -6.67 -5.18 2.18
N ALA A 165 -6.91 -6.49 2.02
CA ALA A 165 -8.26 -7.04 2.10
C ALA A 165 -8.90 -6.87 3.49
N GLY A 166 -8.12 -6.92 4.56
CA GLY A 166 -8.58 -6.59 5.92
C GLY A 166 -9.02 -5.13 6.07
N GLU A 167 -8.23 -4.20 5.55
CA GLU A 167 -8.58 -2.76 5.50
C GLU A 167 -9.85 -2.53 4.67
N LEU A 168 -9.96 -3.19 3.51
CA LEU A 168 -11.14 -3.11 2.65
C LEU A 168 -12.38 -3.66 3.36
N ALA A 169 -12.26 -4.76 4.09
CA ALA A 169 -13.34 -5.31 4.90
C ALA A 169 -13.82 -4.30 5.97
N MET A 170 -12.89 -3.59 6.63
CA MET A 170 -13.24 -2.54 7.60
C MET A 170 -13.95 -1.35 6.93
N ALA A 171 -13.51 -0.96 5.73
CA ALA A 171 -14.19 0.06 4.93
C ALA A 171 -15.62 -0.36 4.55
N LEU A 172 -15.79 -1.61 4.10
CA LEU A 172 -17.10 -2.17 3.73
C LEU A 172 -18.07 -2.23 4.91
N LYS A 173 -17.60 -2.52 6.13
CA LYS A 173 -18.47 -2.46 7.34
C LYS A 173 -19.12 -1.08 7.53
N ARG A 174 -18.42 0.00 7.15
CA ARG A 174 -18.88 1.38 7.30
C ARG A 174 -19.62 1.91 6.08
N ASN A 175 -19.23 1.47 4.89
CA ASN A 175 -19.84 1.93 3.65
C ASN A 175 -21.29 1.40 3.51
N THR A 176 -22.22 2.29 3.17
CA THR A 176 -23.66 1.95 3.05
C THR A 176 -24.21 2.14 1.64
N THR A 177 -23.35 2.35 0.64
CA THR A 177 -23.78 2.79 -0.70
C THR A 177 -23.23 1.94 -1.84
N LEU A 178 -22.07 1.31 -1.63
CA LEU A 178 -21.46 0.40 -2.58
C LEU A 178 -22.33 -0.84 -2.79
N GLN A 179 -22.57 -1.19 -4.05
CA GLN A 179 -23.43 -2.29 -4.49
C GLN A 179 -22.64 -3.36 -5.25
N GLU A 180 -21.66 -2.98 -6.04
CA GLU A 180 -20.84 -3.91 -6.83
C GLU A 180 -19.36 -3.64 -6.55
N LEU A 181 -18.63 -4.70 -6.23
CA LEU A 181 -17.21 -4.66 -5.99
C LEU A 181 -16.53 -5.81 -6.74
N ASP A 182 -15.57 -5.48 -7.60
CA ASP A 182 -14.78 -6.45 -8.33
C ASP A 182 -13.35 -6.51 -7.80
N LEU A 183 -12.97 -7.66 -7.26
CA LEU A 183 -11.64 -7.92 -6.70
C LEU A 183 -10.91 -9.02 -7.46
N ARG A 184 -11.34 -9.41 -8.67
CA ARG A 184 -10.71 -10.53 -9.39
C ARG A 184 -9.21 -10.32 -9.63
N TRP A 185 -8.47 -11.42 -9.63
CA TRP A 185 -7.03 -11.44 -9.90
C TRP A 185 -6.22 -10.53 -8.93
N ASN A 186 -6.46 -10.66 -7.63
CA ASN A 186 -5.61 -10.10 -6.57
C ASN A 186 -4.99 -11.24 -5.73
N ASN A 187 -4.27 -10.92 -4.65
CA ASN A 187 -3.61 -11.90 -3.78
C ASN A 187 -4.19 -11.87 -2.35
N ILE A 188 -5.52 -11.90 -2.25
CA ILE A 188 -6.27 -11.75 -1.00
C ILE A 188 -5.98 -12.90 -0.03
N GLY A 189 -5.92 -14.14 -0.52
CA GLY A 189 -5.69 -15.34 0.28
C GLY A 189 -6.82 -15.66 1.28
N LEU A 190 -6.66 -16.75 2.04
CA LEU A 190 -7.68 -17.21 3.00
C LEU A 190 -8.00 -16.17 4.09
N LEU A 191 -6.99 -15.52 4.68
CA LEU A 191 -7.19 -14.55 5.76
C LEU A 191 -7.99 -13.33 5.28
N GLY A 192 -7.67 -12.80 4.11
CA GLY A 192 -8.41 -11.70 3.51
C GLY A 192 -9.84 -12.09 3.13
N GLY A 193 -10.03 -13.32 2.61
CA GLY A 193 -11.36 -13.84 2.30
C GLY A 193 -12.27 -13.96 3.53
N ARG A 194 -11.71 -14.39 4.67
CA ARG A 194 -12.43 -14.43 5.96
C ARG A 194 -12.80 -13.03 6.46
N ALA A 195 -11.88 -12.06 6.36
CA ALA A 195 -12.16 -10.69 6.76
C ALA A 195 -13.30 -10.08 5.93
N LEU A 196 -13.29 -10.30 4.61
CA LEU A 196 -14.38 -9.86 3.72
C LEU A 196 -15.70 -10.54 4.08
N LEU A 197 -15.72 -11.85 4.31
CA LEU A 197 -16.92 -12.55 4.76
C LEU A 197 -17.50 -11.96 6.05
N GLU A 198 -16.66 -11.67 7.05
CA GLU A 198 -17.09 -11.05 8.30
C GLU A 198 -17.67 -9.64 8.08
N SER A 199 -17.11 -8.87 7.13
CA SER A 199 -17.65 -7.56 6.77
C SER A 199 -19.04 -7.63 6.13
N LEU A 200 -19.31 -8.66 5.32
CA LEU A 200 -20.60 -8.86 4.65
C LEU A 200 -21.73 -9.22 5.61
N GLN A 201 -21.42 -9.77 6.79
CA GLN A 201 -22.44 -9.97 7.82
C GLN A 201 -23.02 -8.66 8.34
N GLN A 202 -22.23 -7.57 8.30
CA GLN A 202 -22.64 -6.24 8.74
C GLN A 202 -23.09 -5.36 7.57
N ASN A 203 -22.40 -5.45 6.43
CA ASN A 203 -22.75 -4.72 5.23
C ASN A 203 -24.00 -5.32 4.57
N ARG A 204 -25.04 -4.48 4.38
CA ARG A 204 -26.34 -4.89 3.81
C ARG A 204 -26.60 -4.31 2.42
N THR A 205 -25.60 -3.67 1.83
CA THR A 205 -25.75 -2.84 0.63
C THR A 205 -25.04 -3.43 -0.58
N LEU A 206 -23.99 -4.22 -0.35
CA LEU A 206 -23.27 -4.94 -1.38
C LEU A 206 -24.11 -6.11 -1.91
N LEU A 207 -24.22 -6.19 -3.23
CA LEU A 207 -25.08 -7.11 -3.98
C LEU A 207 -24.30 -7.95 -4.99
N GLN A 208 -23.08 -7.53 -5.32
CA GLN A 208 -22.18 -8.31 -6.15
C GLN A 208 -20.76 -8.13 -5.63
N LEU A 209 -20.09 -9.26 -5.40
CA LEU A 209 -18.69 -9.30 -5.00
C LEU A 209 -17.99 -10.39 -5.82
N GLU A 210 -17.12 -9.97 -6.74
CA GLU A 210 -16.37 -10.89 -7.58
C GLU A 210 -14.97 -11.10 -7.00
N MET A 211 -14.62 -12.35 -6.67
CA MET A 211 -13.31 -12.68 -6.07
C MET A 211 -12.57 -13.81 -6.79
N ALA A 212 -12.89 -14.11 -8.04
CA ALA A 212 -12.18 -15.12 -8.83
C ALA A 212 -10.67 -14.80 -8.95
N GLY A 213 -9.82 -15.83 -8.85
CA GLY A 213 -8.37 -15.68 -9.00
C GLY A 213 -7.62 -15.07 -7.80
N ASN A 214 -8.17 -15.20 -6.58
CA ASN A 214 -7.61 -14.62 -5.34
C ASN A 214 -6.94 -15.60 -4.36
N ASN A 215 -6.75 -16.86 -4.76
CA ASN A 215 -6.27 -17.94 -3.89
C ASN A 215 -7.09 -18.08 -2.58
N VAL A 216 -8.41 -17.85 -2.67
CA VAL A 216 -9.36 -18.03 -1.56
C VAL A 216 -9.96 -19.44 -1.65
N PRO A 217 -10.01 -20.21 -0.55
CA PRO A 217 -10.60 -21.55 -0.57
C PRO A 217 -12.09 -21.54 -0.96
N SER A 218 -12.51 -22.58 -1.68
CA SER A 218 -13.86 -22.67 -2.26
C SER A 218 -14.99 -22.55 -1.23
N ASP A 219 -14.79 -23.06 -0.01
CA ASP A 219 -15.79 -22.96 1.06
C ASP A 219 -16.02 -21.51 1.50
N THR A 220 -14.96 -20.71 1.54
CA THR A 220 -15.07 -19.28 1.88
C THR A 220 -15.74 -18.50 0.76
N LEU A 221 -15.48 -18.85 -0.51
CA LEU A 221 -16.15 -18.25 -1.66
C LEU A 221 -17.66 -18.55 -1.63
N LYS A 222 -18.06 -19.80 -1.40
CA LYS A 222 -19.48 -20.18 -1.25
C LYS A 222 -20.17 -19.44 -0.11
N ALA A 223 -19.50 -19.28 1.03
CA ALA A 223 -20.06 -18.53 2.16
C ALA A 223 -20.24 -17.04 1.84
N VAL A 224 -19.33 -16.46 1.05
CA VAL A 224 -19.47 -15.09 0.54
C VAL A 224 -20.64 -14.98 -0.41
N GLU A 225 -20.76 -15.89 -1.38
CA GLU A 225 -21.89 -15.94 -2.33
C GLU A 225 -23.22 -16.02 -1.58
N GLN A 226 -23.35 -16.92 -0.59
CA GLN A 226 -24.55 -17.01 0.25
C GLN A 226 -24.87 -15.70 1.00
N SER A 227 -23.84 -14.99 1.48
CA SER A 227 -24.03 -13.70 2.16
C SER A 227 -24.53 -12.62 1.19
N ILE A 228 -24.03 -12.62 -0.04
CA ILE A 228 -24.46 -11.72 -1.11
C ILE A 228 -25.88 -12.03 -1.57
N ASP A 229 -26.23 -13.31 -1.75
CA ASP A 229 -27.58 -13.74 -2.07
C ASP A 229 -28.58 -13.29 -0.99
N HIS A 230 -28.22 -13.43 0.28
CA HIS A 230 -29.03 -12.94 1.39
C HIS A 230 -29.26 -11.42 1.33
N ASN A 231 -28.23 -10.64 0.96
CA ASN A 231 -28.37 -9.20 0.76
C ASN A 231 -29.26 -8.86 -0.45
N SER A 232 -29.17 -9.63 -1.53
CA SER A 232 -30.03 -9.51 -2.72
C SER A 232 -31.51 -9.78 -2.40
N ASP A 233 -31.78 -10.87 -1.69
CA ASP A 233 -33.12 -11.25 -1.21
C ASP A 233 -33.69 -10.20 -0.25
N ARG A 234 -32.86 -9.67 0.64
CA ARG A 234 -33.27 -8.56 1.51
C ARG A 234 -33.61 -7.30 0.71
N LYS A 235 -32.87 -6.97 -0.34
CA LYS A 235 -33.16 -5.81 -1.19
C LYS A 235 -34.44 -6.00 -2.00
N SER A 236 -34.69 -7.20 -2.52
CA SER A 236 -35.89 -7.52 -3.30
C SER A 236 -37.15 -7.44 -2.41
N THR A 237 -37.12 -8.06 -1.23
CA THR A 237 -38.20 -8.01 -0.24
C THR A 237 -38.48 -6.58 0.25
N LEU A 238 -37.45 -5.77 0.50
CA LEU A 238 -37.61 -4.34 0.84
C LEU A 238 -38.24 -3.54 -0.31
N LYS A 239 -37.85 -3.80 -1.55
CA LYS A 239 -38.43 -3.14 -2.74
C LYS A 239 -39.91 -3.51 -2.91
N GLU A 240 -40.24 -4.77 -2.72
CA GLU A 240 -41.62 -5.25 -2.77
C GLU A 240 -42.47 -4.65 -1.65
N SER A 241 -41.97 -4.66 -0.41
CA SER A 241 -42.62 -4.00 0.73
C SER A 241 -42.88 -2.53 0.47
N ARG A 242 -41.88 -1.77 -0.03
CA ARG A 242 -42.05 -0.36 -0.39
C ARG A 242 -43.11 -0.16 -1.48
N SER A 243 -43.13 -1.03 -2.48
CA SER A 243 -44.12 -0.97 -3.56
C SER A 243 -45.54 -1.22 -3.01
N LYS A 244 -45.73 -2.24 -2.17
CA LYS A 244 -46.99 -2.51 -1.46
C LYS A 244 -47.43 -1.33 -0.61
N THR A 245 -46.51 -0.75 0.19
CA THR A 245 -46.80 0.44 0.99
C THR A 245 -47.21 1.62 0.12
N GLN A 246 -46.56 1.83 -1.03
CA GLN A 246 -46.91 2.93 -1.94
C GLN A 246 -48.30 2.73 -2.56
N VAL A 247 -48.67 1.49 -2.91
CA VAL A 247 -50.02 1.16 -3.41
C VAL A 247 -51.07 1.41 -2.33
N LEU A 248 -50.88 0.85 -1.13
CA LEU A 248 -51.76 1.10 0.02
C LEU A 248 -51.90 2.59 0.34
N SER A 249 -50.80 3.36 0.26
CA SER A 249 -50.84 4.82 0.48
C SER A 249 -51.70 5.55 -0.55
N LYS A 250 -51.66 5.10 -1.81
CA LYS A 250 -52.51 5.65 -2.88
C LYS A 250 -53.97 5.28 -2.67
N GLU A 251 -54.26 4.03 -2.30
CA GLU A 251 -55.62 3.57 -1.99
C GLU A 251 -56.23 4.32 -0.80
N ILE A 252 -55.50 4.48 0.30
CA ILE A 252 -55.95 5.25 1.47
C ILE A 252 -56.27 6.69 1.06
N ARG A 253 -55.44 7.32 0.21
CA ARG A 253 -55.71 8.68 -0.29
C ARG A 253 -56.98 8.73 -1.13
N SER A 254 -57.14 7.79 -2.07
CA SER A 254 -58.34 7.69 -2.90
C SER A 254 -59.61 7.50 -2.06
N LEU A 255 -59.57 6.61 -1.07
CA LEU A 255 -60.69 6.38 -0.15
C LEU A 255 -61.02 7.62 0.68
N ARG A 256 -60.01 8.37 1.14
CA ARG A 256 -60.23 9.65 1.84
C ARG A 256 -60.90 10.69 0.95
N GLU A 257 -60.46 10.81 -0.30
CA GLU A 257 -61.07 11.72 -1.28
C GLU A 257 -62.51 11.33 -1.60
N GLU A 258 -62.77 10.03 -1.81
CA GLU A 258 -64.11 9.52 -2.08
C GLU A 258 -65.05 9.71 -0.88
N LYS A 259 -64.59 9.41 0.34
CA LYS A 259 -65.35 9.69 1.56
C LYS A 259 -65.60 11.18 1.74
N GLY A 260 -64.61 12.03 1.47
CA GLY A 260 -64.76 13.49 1.48
C GLY A 260 -65.87 13.95 0.53
N LYS A 261 -65.92 13.43 -0.70
CA LYS A 261 -67.00 13.70 -1.66
C LYS A 261 -68.36 13.19 -1.18
N GLN A 262 -68.41 11.97 -0.62
CA GLN A 262 -69.65 11.43 -0.04
C GLN A 262 -70.18 12.30 1.10
N PHE A 263 -69.30 12.79 1.99
CA PHE A 263 -69.68 13.73 3.05
C PHE A 263 -70.19 15.05 2.48
N LEU A 264 -69.54 15.59 1.44
CA LEU A 264 -69.95 16.85 0.80
C LEU A 264 -71.35 16.71 0.16
N ASN A 265 -71.58 15.63 -0.60
CA ASN A 265 -72.88 15.35 -1.22
C ASN A 265 -73.99 15.16 -0.17
N MET A 266 -73.67 14.49 0.95
CA MET A 266 -74.61 14.32 2.05
C MET A 266 -74.93 15.66 2.73
N MET A 267 -73.94 16.52 2.92
CA MET A 267 -74.12 17.87 3.47
C MET A 267 -75.01 18.72 2.55
N GLU A 268 -74.76 18.69 1.24
CA GLU A 268 -75.59 19.37 0.25
C GLU A 268 -77.04 18.83 0.23
N THR A 269 -77.22 17.51 0.41
CA THR A 269 -78.55 16.90 0.51
C THR A 269 -79.28 17.34 1.78
N ILE A 270 -78.57 17.41 2.92
CA ILE A 270 -79.12 17.90 4.19
C ILE A 270 -79.51 19.37 4.08
N ASP A 271 -78.67 20.21 3.47
CA ASP A 271 -78.96 21.63 3.26
C ASP A 271 -80.18 21.81 2.36
N LYS A 272 -80.28 21.04 1.28
CA LYS A 272 -81.45 21.04 0.38
C LYS A 272 -82.72 20.59 1.10
N GLN A 273 -82.65 19.54 1.91
CA GLN A 273 -83.77 19.10 2.75
C GLN A 273 -84.19 20.17 3.77
N ARG A 274 -83.22 20.88 4.38
CA ARG A 274 -83.50 22.01 5.28
C ARG A 274 -84.19 23.16 4.56
N GLU A 275 -83.76 23.51 3.35
CA GLU A 275 -84.42 24.52 2.53
C GLU A 275 -85.86 24.10 2.16
N ASP A 276 -86.06 22.87 1.72
CA ASP A 276 -87.37 22.33 1.35
C ASP A 276 -88.32 22.25 2.56
N LEU A 277 -87.82 21.83 3.73
CA LEU A 277 -88.56 21.91 5.00
C LEU A 277 -88.91 23.36 5.35
N GLY A 278 -87.98 24.30 5.15
CA GLY A 278 -88.24 25.73 5.34
C GLY A 278 -89.29 26.29 4.39
N ARG A 279 -89.34 25.82 3.13
CA ARG A 279 -90.38 26.17 2.15
C ARG A 279 -91.72 25.55 2.52
N SER A 280 -91.75 24.26 2.86
CA SER A 280 -92.96 23.54 3.29
C SER A 280 -93.55 24.16 4.56
N SER A 281 -92.71 24.52 5.53
CA SER A 281 -93.15 25.22 6.75
C SER A 281 -93.75 26.58 6.45
N ARG A 282 -93.16 27.36 5.52
CA ARG A 282 -93.73 28.64 5.07
C ARG A 282 -95.07 28.45 4.36
N MET A 283 -95.18 27.46 3.48
CA MET A 283 -96.43 27.13 2.77
C MET A 283 -97.53 26.67 3.74
N SER A 284 -97.17 25.86 4.74
CA SER A 284 -98.08 25.43 5.81
C SER A 284 -98.55 26.62 6.64
N ALA A 285 -97.65 27.54 7.02
CA ALA A 285 -97.99 28.75 7.74
C ALA A 285 -98.97 29.66 6.96
N VAL A 286 -98.77 29.81 5.64
CA VAL A 286 -99.72 30.53 4.76
C VAL A 286 -101.08 29.84 4.75
N ARG A 287 -101.12 28.52 4.63
CA ARG A 287 -102.36 27.75 4.60
C ARG A 287 -103.13 27.80 5.92
N VAL A 288 -102.41 27.77 7.04
CA VAL A 288 -102.98 27.98 8.38
C VAL A 288 -103.53 29.40 8.50
N GLY A 289 -102.82 30.42 7.99
CA GLY A 289 -103.33 31.79 7.92
C GLY A 289 -104.65 31.91 7.15
N GLN A 290 -104.72 31.32 5.96
CA GLN A 290 -105.94 31.30 5.13
C GLN A 290 -107.11 30.58 5.83
N LEU A 291 -106.84 29.47 6.52
CA LEU A 291 -107.85 28.76 7.30
C LEU A 291 -108.33 29.59 8.50
N GLN A 292 -107.43 30.33 9.16
CA GLN A 292 -107.76 31.22 10.26
C GLN A 292 -108.64 32.40 9.80
N GLU A 293 -108.36 32.97 8.63
CA GLU A 293 -109.20 33.98 8.00
C GLU A 293 -110.60 33.44 7.68
N ALA A 294 -110.69 32.29 7.01
CA ALA A 294 -111.98 31.64 6.71
C ALA A 294 -112.78 31.28 7.98
N LEU A 295 -112.10 30.89 9.07
CA LEU A 295 -112.72 30.64 10.37
C LEU A 295 -113.27 31.93 10.98
N ASN A 296 -112.54 33.03 10.89
CA ASN A 296 -112.98 34.34 11.38
C ASN A 296 -114.20 34.85 10.60
N GLU A 297 -114.23 34.66 9.27
CA GLU A 297 -115.38 34.98 8.43
C GLU A 297 -116.62 34.17 8.82
N ARG A 298 -116.48 32.84 9.00
CA ARG A 298 -117.57 31.99 9.48
C ARG A 298 -118.06 32.40 10.86
N LYS A 299 -117.17 32.75 11.78
CA LYS A 299 -117.52 33.21 13.13
C LYS A 299 -118.29 34.53 13.09
N SER A 300 -117.92 35.44 12.19
CA SER A 300 -118.68 36.67 11.91
C SER A 300 -120.08 36.38 11.38
N ALA A 301 -120.21 35.45 10.43
CA ALA A 301 -121.51 35.03 9.90
C ALA A 301 -122.41 34.39 10.98
N VAL A 302 -121.85 33.54 11.85
CA VAL A 302 -122.58 32.95 12.98
C VAL A 302 -123.05 34.02 13.96
N ASN A 303 -122.23 35.03 14.28
CA ASN A 303 -122.63 36.14 15.14
C ASN A 303 -123.78 36.95 14.51
N SER A 304 -123.75 37.17 13.19
CA SER A 304 -124.85 37.82 12.46
C SER A 304 -126.16 37.01 12.55
N LEU A 305 -126.09 35.68 12.38
CA LEU A 305 -127.25 34.80 12.52
C LEU A 305 -127.81 34.78 13.95
N LYS A 306 -126.94 34.81 14.96
CA LYS A 306 -127.34 34.88 16.37
C LYS A 306 -128.11 36.17 16.69
N ALA A 307 -127.71 37.30 16.11
CA ALA A 307 -128.44 38.56 16.25
C ALA A 307 -129.84 38.51 15.61
N LYS A 308 -129.98 37.82 14.47
CA LYS A 308 -131.30 37.62 13.82
C LYS A 308 -132.23 36.74 14.64
N LEU A 309 -131.71 35.70 15.29
CA LEU A 309 -132.48 34.80 16.16
C LEU A 309 -133.07 35.54 17.38
N GLN A 310 -132.29 36.42 18.00
CA GLN A 310 -132.76 37.22 19.14
C GLN A 310 -133.92 38.17 18.78
N MET A 311 -133.97 38.67 17.53
CA MET A 311 -135.10 39.47 17.06
C MET A 311 -136.38 38.64 16.87
N THR A 312 -136.26 37.40 16.43
CA THR A 312 -137.42 36.51 16.23
C THR A 312 -138.01 36.00 17.54
N GLU A 313 -137.19 35.78 18.55
CA GLU A 313 -137.64 35.36 19.89
C GLU A 313 -138.42 36.47 20.61
N ALA A 314 -138.06 37.74 20.40
CA ALA A 314 -138.80 38.88 20.94
C ALA A 314 -140.20 39.06 20.32
N ALA A 315 -140.40 38.63 19.07
CA ALA A 315 -141.69 38.69 18.38
C ALA A 315 -142.68 37.62 18.89
N LEU A 316 -142.18 36.48 19.38
CA LEU A 316 -143.01 35.38 19.89
C LEU A 316 -143.58 35.69 21.29
N ALA A 317 -142.84 36.42 22.13
CA ALA A 317 -143.25 36.78 23.50
C ALA A 317 -144.45 37.74 23.58
N LEU A 318 -144.79 38.45 22.49
CA LEU A 318 -145.93 39.37 22.41
C LEU A 318 -147.26 38.69 22.02
N SER A 319 -147.23 37.42 21.59
CA SER A 319 -148.40 36.70 21.08
C SER A 319 -149.14 35.85 22.13
N GLU A 320 -148.56 35.61 23.31
CA GLU A 320 -149.11 34.66 24.28
C GLU A 320 -149.88 35.30 25.45
N GLN A 321 -150.19 36.60 25.39
CA GLN A 321 -150.94 37.30 26.43
C GLN A 321 -152.35 37.75 25.97
N LYS A 322 -153.04 36.89 25.21
CA LYS A 322 -154.49 37.00 24.95
C LYS A 322 -155.13 35.62 24.83
N SER A 323 -155.44 35.00 25.97
CA SER A 323 -156.75 34.37 26.26
C SER A 323 -156.61 33.36 27.39
N HIS A 324 -157.11 33.75 28.56
CA HIS A 324 -157.31 32.97 29.77
C HIS A 324 -158.83 32.89 29.99
N ASP A 325 -159.32 31.66 30.14
CA ASP A 325 -160.45 31.21 30.97
C ASP A 325 -161.87 31.78 30.74
N LEU A 326 -163.01 31.09 30.96
CA LEU A 326 -163.41 29.69 31.12
C LEU A 326 -164.95 29.76 31.28
N GLY A 327 -165.71 28.77 30.80
CA GLY A 327 -167.03 28.44 31.36
C GLY A 327 -168.28 29.05 30.68
N GLU A 328 -168.99 28.21 29.93
CA GLU A 328 -170.28 27.70 30.40
C GLU A 328 -170.66 26.45 29.59
N LEU A 329 -170.48 25.29 30.23
CA LEU A 329 -171.10 24.04 29.83
C LEU A 329 -172.62 24.16 29.99
N LEU A 330 -173.34 23.45 29.11
CA LEU A 330 -174.74 23.05 29.31
C LEU A 330 -175.80 24.14 29.16
N SER A 331 -175.99 24.61 27.92
CA SER A 331 -177.28 24.29 27.31
C SER A 331 -177.23 24.18 25.78
N ARG A 332 -177.50 22.94 25.34
CA ARG A 332 -178.15 22.56 24.07
C ARG A 332 -177.25 22.42 22.84
N VAL A 333 -176.53 21.30 22.88
CA VAL A 333 -176.56 20.19 21.89
C VAL A 333 -177.82 20.15 21.02
N LYS A 334 -177.94 21.06 20.05
CA LYS A 334 -178.75 20.81 18.85
C LYS A 334 -178.12 21.43 17.59
N LEU A 335 -176.79 21.38 17.50
CA LEU A 335 -176.14 21.47 16.19
C LEU A 335 -174.83 20.66 16.11
N GLU A 336 -174.73 19.53 16.81
CA GLU A 336 -173.66 18.52 16.60
C GLU A 336 -173.90 17.70 15.32
N LYS A 337 -173.94 18.36 14.15
CA LYS A 337 -173.97 17.66 12.85
C LYS A 337 -173.09 18.29 11.77
N SER A 338 -172.10 19.11 12.14
CA SER A 338 -171.09 19.60 11.19
C SER A 338 -169.63 19.33 11.59
N GLU A 339 -169.33 18.95 12.84
CA GLU A 339 -167.92 18.81 13.28
C GLU A 339 -167.36 17.38 13.17
N LEU A 340 -168.20 16.36 12.92
CA LEU A 340 -167.71 14.99 12.70
C LEU A 340 -167.02 14.80 11.33
N LYS A 341 -167.23 15.71 10.37
CA LYS A 341 -166.59 15.65 9.04
C LYS A 341 -165.16 16.18 9.02
N GLU A 342 -164.80 17.12 9.90
CA GLU A 342 -163.43 17.65 9.96
C GLU A 342 -162.46 16.75 10.74
N ARG A 343 -162.94 16.02 11.76
CA ARG A 343 -162.10 15.03 12.47
C ARG A 343 -161.69 13.86 11.56
N GLN A 344 -162.59 13.40 10.70
CA GLN A 344 -162.31 12.34 9.73
C GLN A 344 -161.28 12.78 8.66
N SER A 345 -161.24 14.07 8.30
CA SER A 345 -160.21 14.62 7.41
C SER A 345 -158.82 14.72 8.06
N ARG A 346 -158.75 15.01 9.37
CA ARG A 346 -157.47 15.09 10.10
C ARG A 346 -156.88 13.72 10.42
N GLU A 347 -157.70 12.69 10.62
CA GLU A 347 -157.21 11.31 10.72
C GLU A 347 -156.66 10.78 9.39
N MET A 348 -157.35 11.01 8.27
CA MET A 348 -156.85 10.65 6.93
C MET A 348 -155.50 11.31 6.59
N ASN A 349 -155.28 12.56 6.97
CA ASN A 349 -153.99 13.23 6.73
C ASN A 349 -152.85 12.67 7.61
N LYS A 350 -153.16 12.24 8.84
CA LYS A 350 -152.16 11.60 9.72
C LYS A 350 -151.84 10.18 9.29
N GLU A 351 -152.81 9.42 8.77
CA GLU A 351 -152.56 8.13 8.12
C GLU A 351 -151.63 8.30 6.90
N GLN A 352 -151.83 9.34 6.09
CA GLN A 352 -150.95 9.62 4.95
C GLN A 352 -149.51 10.00 5.36
N GLU A 353 -149.32 10.78 6.44
CA GLU A 353 -147.99 11.08 6.97
C GLU A 353 -147.30 9.83 7.55
N VAL A 354 -148.05 8.94 8.22
CA VAL A 354 -147.53 7.67 8.73
C VAL A 354 -147.11 6.77 7.57
N ASP A 355 -147.92 6.65 6.52
CA ASP A 355 -147.59 5.89 5.31
C ASP A 355 -146.35 6.42 4.59
N GLU A 356 -146.13 7.74 4.58
CA GLU A 356 -144.94 8.34 3.97
C GLU A 356 -143.68 8.12 4.82
N LEU A 357 -143.80 8.20 6.14
CA LEU A 357 -142.71 7.89 7.07
C LEU A 357 -142.35 6.40 7.04
N GLU A 358 -143.33 5.50 6.94
CA GLU A 358 -143.10 4.07 6.79
C GLU A 358 -142.38 3.76 5.47
N ARG A 359 -142.75 4.41 4.36
CA ARG A 359 -142.04 4.29 3.08
C ARG A 359 -140.59 4.78 3.17
N ARG A 360 -140.33 5.91 3.87
CA ARG A 360 -138.96 6.41 4.08
C ARG A 360 -138.13 5.49 4.98
N CYS A 361 -138.73 4.97 6.06
CA CYS A 361 -138.07 3.98 6.92
C CYS A 361 -137.69 2.71 6.14
N LYS A 362 -138.57 2.25 5.26
CA LYS A 362 -138.30 1.10 4.39
C LYS A 362 -137.17 1.37 3.39
N ALA A 363 -137.19 2.53 2.73
CA ALA A 363 -136.11 2.94 1.83
C ALA A 363 -134.76 3.10 2.56
N GLN A 364 -134.75 3.61 3.79
CA GLN A 364 -133.54 3.68 4.62
C GLN A 364 -133.06 2.30 5.08
N GLN A 365 -133.97 1.37 5.39
CA GLN A 365 -133.63 -0.03 5.66
C GLN A 365 -132.97 -0.70 4.45
N ASP A 366 -133.52 -0.50 3.26
CA ASP A 366 -132.95 -1.03 2.02
C ASP A 366 -131.55 -0.44 1.76
N HIS A 367 -131.37 0.87 1.94
CA HIS A 367 -130.05 1.51 1.78
C HIS A 367 -129.02 1.02 2.81
N ILE A 368 -129.42 0.79 4.07
CA ILE A 368 -128.56 0.20 5.10
C ILE A 368 -128.19 -1.25 4.74
N PHE A 369 -129.10 -2.00 4.13
CA PHE A 369 -128.83 -3.34 3.66
C PHE A 369 -127.78 -3.36 2.54
N ASP A 370 -127.92 -2.48 1.55
CA ASP A 370 -126.96 -2.34 0.44
C ASP A 370 -125.56 -1.96 0.95
N LEU A 371 -125.47 -0.95 1.84
CA LEU A 371 -124.19 -0.55 2.45
C LEU A 371 -123.55 -1.67 3.28
N LYS A 372 -124.35 -2.48 3.99
CA LYS A 372 -123.85 -3.66 4.70
C LYS A 372 -123.30 -4.71 3.72
N GLN A 373 -123.94 -4.88 2.58
CA GLN A 373 -123.48 -5.81 1.53
C GLN A 373 -122.18 -5.33 0.88
N GLU A 374 -122.07 -4.03 0.57
CA GLU A 374 -120.83 -3.44 0.04
C GLU A 374 -119.67 -3.50 1.05
N LEU A 375 -119.94 -3.25 2.32
CA LEU A 375 -118.93 -3.35 3.38
C LEU A 375 -118.45 -4.80 3.56
N THR A 376 -119.36 -5.78 3.50
CA THR A 376 -118.98 -7.20 3.57
C THR A 376 -118.16 -7.64 2.36
N ASN A 377 -118.54 -7.21 1.15
CA ASN A 377 -117.77 -7.46 -0.07
C ASN A 377 -116.37 -6.83 0.02
N SER A 378 -116.26 -5.56 0.39
CA SER A 378 -114.98 -4.86 0.55
C SER A 378 -114.09 -5.51 1.62
N THR A 379 -114.69 -5.94 2.73
CA THR A 379 -113.97 -6.65 3.81
C THR A 379 -113.46 -8.01 3.32
N SER A 380 -114.23 -8.74 2.52
CA SER A 380 -113.81 -10.01 1.94
C SER A 380 -112.66 -9.84 0.93
N GLU A 381 -112.69 -8.78 0.12
CA GLU A 381 -111.64 -8.48 -0.85
C GLU A 381 -110.32 -8.09 -0.14
N LEU A 382 -110.39 -7.27 0.91
CA LEU A 382 -109.21 -6.92 1.70
C LEU A 382 -108.62 -8.13 2.43
N LYS A 383 -109.45 -9.04 2.95
CA LYS A 383 -108.98 -10.31 3.54
C LYS A 383 -108.26 -11.18 2.51
N LEU A 384 -108.79 -11.26 1.29
CA LEU A 384 -108.16 -12.02 0.21
C LEU A 384 -106.80 -11.41 -0.18
N ARG A 385 -106.71 -10.09 -0.31
CA ARG A 385 -105.44 -9.40 -0.61
C ARG A 385 -104.42 -9.56 0.50
N LEU A 386 -104.85 -9.54 1.77
CA LEU A 386 -103.98 -9.81 2.91
C LEU A 386 -103.41 -11.23 2.86
N ALA A 387 -104.27 -12.23 2.63
CA ALA A 387 -103.83 -13.63 2.52
C ALA A 387 -102.83 -13.83 1.36
N GLN A 388 -103.06 -13.19 0.21
CA GLN A 388 -102.13 -13.24 -0.92
C GLN A 388 -100.79 -12.54 -0.62
N ALA A 389 -100.80 -11.45 0.13
CA ALA A 389 -99.58 -10.75 0.54
C ALA A 389 -98.77 -11.58 1.56
N GLU A 390 -99.45 -12.22 2.51
CA GLU A 390 -98.82 -13.12 3.49
C GLU A 390 -98.18 -14.33 2.80
N GLU A 391 -98.86 -14.94 1.84
CA GLU A 391 -98.31 -16.07 1.07
C GLU A 391 -97.06 -15.68 0.27
N ARG A 392 -97.07 -14.50 -0.37
CA ARG A 392 -95.89 -13.97 -1.07
C ARG A 392 -94.72 -13.69 -0.12
N LEU A 393 -95.00 -13.11 1.04
CA LEU A 393 -93.97 -12.85 2.05
C LEU A 393 -93.34 -14.16 2.55
N GLU A 394 -94.16 -15.19 2.79
CA GLU A 394 -93.68 -16.47 3.28
C GLU A 394 -92.87 -17.22 2.21
N ALA A 395 -93.28 -17.14 0.94
CA ALA A 395 -92.49 -17.65 -0.19
C ALA A 395 -91.13 -16.96 -0.29
N GLU A 396 -91.07 -15.63 -0.13
CA GLU A 396 -89.82 -14.87 -0.23
C GLU A 396 -88.89 -15.10 0.97
N LYS A 397 -89.43 -15.26 2.19
CA LYS A 397 -88.65 -15.71 3.35
C LYS A 397 -88.03 -17.08 3.11
N LYS A 398 -88.80 -18.02 2.56
CA LYS A 398 -88.31 -19.38 2.28
C LYS A 398 -87.19 -19.36 1.24
N ARG A 399 -87.33 -18.54 0.19
CA ARG A 399 -86.27 -18.33 -0.83
C ARG A 399 -85.02 -17.71 -0.21
N SER A 400 -85.19 -16.65 0.59
CA SER A 400 -84.07 -15.95 1.24
C SER A 400 -83.31 -16.86 2.21
N LYS A 401 -84.03 -17.69 2.98
CA LYS A 401 -83.44 -18.70 3.86
C LYS A 401 -82.65 -19.73 3.06
N GLN A 402 -83.22 -20.26 1.98
CA GLN A 402 -82.53 -21.24 1.14
C GLN A 402 -81.26 -20.67 0.50
N THR A 403 -81.28 -19.41 0.03
CA THR A 403 -80.07 -18.76 -0.48
C THR A 403 -79.00 -18.53 0.59
N LEU A 404 -79.39 -18.28 1.84
CA LEU A 404 -78.45 -18.19 2.97
C LEU A 404 -77.83 -19.55 3.28
N ASP A 405 -78.65 -20.59 3.37
CA ASP A 405 -78.19 -21.96 3.63
C ASP A 405 -77.22 -22.43 2.50
N ASP A 406 -77.53 -22.11 1.24
CA ASP A 406 -76.66 -22.41 0.10
C ASP A 406 -75.33 -21.65 0.16
N ALA A 407 -75.35 -20.37 0.57
CA ALA A 407 -74.15 -19.56 0.74
C ALA A 407 -73.28 -20.05 1.91
N GLU A 408 -73.87 -20.45 3.03
CA GLU A 408 -73.16 -21.04 4.17
C GLU A 408 -72.52 -22.38 3.79
N ASN A 409 -73.24 -23.23 3.06
CA ASN A 409 -72.70 -24.50 2.55
C ASN A 409 -71.52 -24.29 1.59
N LEU A 410 -71.58 -23.28 0.72
CA LEU A 410 -70.48 -22.95 -0.18
C LEU A 410 -69.25 -22.48 0.60
N ARG A 411 -69.47 -21.57 1.57
CA ARG A 411 -68.40 -21.06 2.44
C ARG A 411 -67.75 -22.17 3.26
N GLN A 412 -68.53 -23.12 3.77
CA GLN A 412 -67.99 -24.26 4.51
C GLN A 412 -67.08 -25.12 3.62
N LYS A 413 -67.50 -25.40 2.38
CA LYS A 413 -66.68 -26.15 1.41
C LYS A 413 -65.37 -25.43 1.08
N GLU A 414 -65.39 -24.11 0.92
CA GLU A 414 -64.17 -23.31 0.70
C GLU A 414 -63.22 -23.39 1.90
N VAL A 415 -63.74 -23.27 3.12
CA VAL A 415 -62.96 -23.40 4.35
C VAL A 415 -62.34 -24.81 4.45
N ASP A 416 -63.09 -25.85 4.14
CA ASP A 416 -62.60 -27.23 4.17
C ASP A 416 -61.54 -27.50 3.09
N GLN A 417 -61.63 -26.85 1.93
CA GLN A 417 -60.59 -26.91 0.90
C GLN A 417 -59.31 -26.18 1.33
N LEU A 418 -59.45 -24.99 1.89
CA LEU A 418 -58.31 -24.21 2.40
C LEU A 418 -57.60 -24.94 3.56
N ASN A 419 -58.35 -25.57 4.46
CA ASN A 419 -57.79 -26.35 5.55
C ASN A 419 -57.01 -27.56 5.03
N ARG A 420 -57.54 -28.31 4.05
CA ARG A 420 -56.82 -29.42 3.43
C ARG A 420 -55.52 -28.97 2.75
N HIS A 421 -55.57 -27.90 1.96
CA HIS A 421 -54.36 -27.36 1.34
C HIS A 421 -53.33 -26.89 2.38
N ARG A 422 -53.80 -26.27 3.49
CA ARG A 422 -52.93 -25.89 4.60
C ARG A 422 -52.26 -27.11 5.23
N GLU A 423 -53.01 -28.16 5.55
CA GLU A 423 -52.47 -29.40 6.13
C GLU A 423 -51.45 -30.08 5.22
N GLU A 424 -51.72 -30.15 3.91
CA GLU A 424 -50.78 -30.70 2.92
C GLU A 424 -49.49 -29.87 2.85
N SER A 425 -49.60 -28.54 2.85
CA SER A 425 -48.45 -27.64 2.86
C SER A 425 -47.63 -27.78 4.14
N GLU A 426 -48.29 -27.94 5.29
CA GLU A 426 -47.65 -28.11 6.60
C GLU A 426 -46.90 -29.44 6.66
N ARG A 427 -47.49 -30.54 6.17
CA ARG A 427 -46.81 -31.84 6.05
C ARG A 427 -45.60 -31.76 5.12
N SER A 428 -45.73 -31.14 3.95
CA SER A 428 -44.60 -30.99 3.03
C SER A 428 -43.45 -30.18 3.65
N LEU A 429 -43.76 -29.15 4.45
CA LEU A 429 -42.75 -28.38 5.17
C LEU A 429 -42.09 -29.21 6.28
N GLN A 430 -42.87 -29.97 7.05
CA GLN A 430 -42.35 -30.87 8.09
C GLN A 430 -41.38 -31.91 7.51
N ASP A 431 -41.74 -32.56 6.38
CA ASP A 431 -40.84 -33.50 5.69
C ASP A 431 -39.54 -32.84 5.23
N ARG A 432 -39.62 -31.59 4.76
CA ARG A 432 -38.44 -30.84 4.33
C ARG A 432 -37.55 -30.48 5.52
N VAL A 433 -38.14 -30.11 6.66
CA VAL A 433 -37.41 -29.84 7.91
C VAL A 433 -36.69 -31.10 8.38
N GLN A 434 -37.36 -32.26 8.42
CA GLN A 434 -36.73 -33.52 8.83
C GLN A 434 -35.56 -33.91 7.93
N LYS A 435 -35.68 -33.73 6.61
CA LYS A 435 -34.58 -33.96 5.66
C LYS A 435 -33.39 -33.03 5.94
N LEU A 436 -33.65 -31.75 6.19
CA LEU A 436 -32.60 -30.77 6.50
C LEU A 436 -31.93 -31.07 7.85
N GLU A 437 -32.68 -31.51 8.85
CA GLU A 437 -32.12 -31.96 10.13
C GLU A 437 -31.22 -33.19 9.97
N GLY A 438 -31.62 -34.16 9.14
CA GLY A 438 -30.77 -35.30 8.79
C GLY A 438 -29.45 -34.89 8.15
N ILE A 439 -29.49 -33.97 7.18
CA ILE A 439 -28.29 -33.41 6.54
C ILE A 439 -27.43 -32.65 7.56
N ARG A 440 -28.04 -31.87 8.45
CA ARG A 440 -27.32 -31.13 9.50
C ARG A 440 -26.51 -32.07 10.40
N ILE A 441 -27.13 -33.15 10.86
CA ILE A 441 -26.48 -34.15 11.71
C ILE A 441 -25.30 -34.81 10.98
N GLN A 442 -25.47 -35.18 9.70
CA GLN A 442 -24.37 -35.75 8.90
C GLN A 442 -23.19 -34.79 8.76
N LEU A 443 -23.46 -33.51 8.49
CA LEU A 443 -22.42 -32.48 8.40
C LEU A 443 -21.73 -32.23 9.74
N GLU A 444 -22.48 -32.27 10.86
CA GLU A 444 -21.90 -32.16 12.22
C GLU A 444 -20.97 -33.34 12.53
N GLU A 445 -21.30 -34.55 12.10
CA GLU A 445 -20.45 -35.74 12.24
C GLU A 445 -19.18 -35.65 11.36
N GLU A 446 -19.32 -35.26 10.09
CA GLU A 446 -18.17 -35.07 9.20
C GLU A 446 -17.23 -33.99 9.72
N LEU A 447 -17.78 -32.88 10.18
CA LEU A 447 -17.01 -31.78 10.75
C LEU A 447 -16.29 -32.19 12.04
N SER A 448 -16.91 -33.05 12.85
CA SER A 448 -16.27 -33.64 14.04
C SER A 448 -15.13 -34.58 13.67
N ARG A 449 -15.29 -35.41 12.63
CA ARG A 449 -14.21 -36.27 12.11
C ARG A 449 -13.03 -35.47 11.57
N VAL A 450 -13.30 -34.46 10.75
CA VAL A 450 -12.25 -33.59 10.18
C VAL A 450 -11.51 -32.84 11.28
N ARG A 451 -12.22 -32.34 12.31
CA ARG A 451 -11.59 -31.72 13.49
C ARG A 451 -10.67 -32.69 14.22
N ALA A 452 -11.10 -33.93 14.45
CA ALA A 452 -10.28 -34.95 15.09
C ALA A 452 -9.00 -35.24 14.27
N MET A 453 -9.14 -35.40 12.95
CA MET A 453 -8.00 -35.61 12.05
C MET A 453 -7.02 -34.43 12.10
N SER A 454 -7.51 -33.20 11.99
CA SER A 454 -6.66 -32.00 12.04
C SER A 454 -5.90 -31.86 13.36
N VAL A 455 -6.52 -32.22 14.49
CA VAL A 455 -5.84 -32.24 15.80
C VAL A 455 -4.73 -33.29 15.81
N THR A 456 -4.95 -34.47 15.25
CA THR A 456 -3.91 -35.51 15.19
C THR A 456 -2.76 -35.13 14.27
N GLU A 457 -3.02 -34.56 13.09
CA GLU A 457 -1.99 -34.09 12.17
C GLU A 457 -1.16 -32.97 12.80
N ARG A 458 -1.82 -32.05 13.51
CA ARG A 458 -1.14 -30.98 14.26
C ARG A 458 -0.23 -31.56 15.35
N ALA A 459 -0.71 -32.53 16.11
CA ALA A 459 0.10 -33.17 17.16
C ALA A 459 1.35 -33.86 16.57
N GLN A 460 1.21 -34.55 15.44
CA GLN A 460 2.34 -35.17 14.73
C GLN A 460 3.33 -34.12 14.22
N ALA A 461 2.84 -33.03 13.63
CA ALA A 461 3.70 -31.94 13.16
C ALA A 461 4.44 -31.26 14.31
N GLU A 462 3.79 -31.05 15.46
CA GLU A 462 4.42 -30.51 16.66
C GLU A 462 5.51 -31.45 17.20
N GLU A 463 5.28 -32.76 17.18
CA GLU A 463 6.29 -33.76 17.58
C GLU A 463 7.52 -33.75 16.65
N GLU A 464 7.32 -33.72 15.33
CA GLU A 464 8.41 -33.63 14.35
C GLU A 464 9.19 -32.31 14.47
N LEU A 465 8.51 -31.20 14.74
CA LEU A 465 9.18 -29.92 15.01
C LEU A 465 10.04 -29.98 16.28
N VAL A 466 9.59 -30.68 17.33
CA VAL A 466 10.41 -30.89 18.54
C VAL A 466 11.65 -31.73 18.23
N LYS A 467 11.50 -32.81 17.44
CA LYS A 467 12.64 -33.64 17.01
C LYS A 467 13.67 -32.82 16.23
N ILE A 468 13.23 -32.06 15.22
CA ILE A 468 14.10 -31.20 14.41
C ILE A 468 14.77 -30.14 15.27
N ARG A 469 14.03 -29.47 16.17
CA ARG A 469 14.60 -28.45 17.06
C ARG A 469 15.68 -29.02 17.98
N ASN A 470 15.47 -30.22 18.53
CA ASN A 470 16.47 -30.90 19.35
C ASN A 470 17.71 -31.28 18.55
N GLN A 471 17.54 -31.76 17.31
CA GLN A 471 18.63 -32.09 16.41
C GLN A 471 19.48 -30.86 16.08
N VAL A 472 18.85 -29.75 15.67
CA VAL A 472 19.54 -28.49 15.38
C VAL A 472 20.30 -27.99 16.61
N ARG A 473 19.68 -28.04 17.79
CA ARG A 473 20.34 -27.64 19.04
C ARG A 473 21.58 -28.47 19.34
N LEU A 474 21.55 -29.78 19.08
CA LEU A 474 22.70 -30.67 19.27
C LEU A 474 23.83 -30.33 18.29
N GLU A 475 23.49 -30.11 17.02
CA GLU A 475 24.46 -29.72 15.99
C GLU A 475 25.11 -28.36 16.29
N GLU A 476 24.34 -27.39 16.78
CA GLU A 476 24.85 -26.09 17.23
C GLU A 476 25.80 -26.25 18.42
N GLN A 477 25.44 -27.06 19.43
CA GLN A 477 26.31 -27.33 20.57
C GLN A 477 27.64 -27.97 20.15
N GLN A 478 27.61 -28.92 19.21
CA GLN A 478 28.81 -29.54 18.66
C GLN A 478 29.68 -28.53 17.90
N ARG A 479 29.07 -27.66 17.07
CA ARG A 479 29.79 -26.60 16.35
C ARG A 479 30.44 -25.61 17.30
N VAL A 480 29.73 -25.18 18.35
CA VAL A 480 30.28 -24.27 19.36
C VAL A 480 31.47 -24.92 20.07
N SER A 481 31.32 -26.17 20.53
CA SER A 481 32.42 -26.90 21.18
C SER A 481 33.65 -27.03 20.28
N HIS A 482 33.45 -27.32 18.99
CA HIS A 482 34.55 -27.40 18.02
C HIS A 482 35.24 -26.04 17.81
N LEU A 483 34.47 -24.95 17.73
CA LEU A 483 35.01 -23.60 17.60
C LEU A 483 35.76 -23.15 18.86
N GLU A 484 35.27 -23.50 20.05
CA GLU A 484 35.97 -23.25 21.32
C GLU A 484 37.31 -23.96 21.39
N GLU A 485 37.37 -25.23 20.97
CA GLU A 485 38.63 -25.99 20.91
C GLU A 485 39.61 -25.37 19.91
N LYS A 486 39.13 -24.98 18.72
CA LYS A 486 39.96 -24.29 17.73
C LYS A 486 40.49 -22.95 18.24
N LEU A 487 39.64 -22.18 18.94
CA LEU A 487 40.05 -20.91 19.56
C LEU A 487 41.13 -21.14 20.63
N ARG A 488 40.99 -22.20 21.44
CA ARG A 488 41.98 -22.58 22.45
C ARG A 488 43.33 -22.91 21.81
N LEU A 489 43.34 -23.70 20.74
CA LEU A 489 44.57 -24.03 20.00
C LEU A 489 45.23 -22.80 19.38
N LEU A 490 44.44 -21.90 18.77
CA LEU A 490 44.95 -20.64 18.21
C LEU A 490 45.53 -19.73 19.30
N THR A 491 44.89 -19.68 20.47
CA THR A 491 45.37 -18.91 21.62
C THR A 491 46.72 -19.45 22.10
N GLN A 492 46.85 -20.77 22.22
CA GLN A 492 48.11 -21.41 22.58
C GLN A 492 49.22 -21.10 21.56
N SER A 493 48.95 -21.25 20.26
CA SER A 493 49.93 -20.94 19.21
C SER A 493 50.35 -19.48 19.20
N ARG A 494 49.42 -18.55 19.46
CA ARG A 494 49.71 -17.13 19.63
C ARG A 494 50.64 -16.90 20.84
N ASP A 495 50.35 -17.52 21.98
CA ASP A 495 51.12 -17.34 23.20
C ASP A 495 52.54 -17.91 23.05
N GLU A 496 52.70 -19.07 22.41
CA GLU A 496 54.01 -19.64 22.05
C GLU A 496 54.80 -18.70 21.13
N SER A 497 54.15 -18.16 20.09
CA SER A 497 54.77 -17.18 19.18
C SER A 497 55.17 -15.89 19.90
N GLN A 498 54.35 -15.44 20.85
CA GLN A 498 54.65 -14.26 21.67
C GLN A 498 55.83 -14.52 22.60
N ILE A 499 55.90 -15.68 23.25
CA ILE A 499 57.06 -16.09 24.05
C ILE A 499 58.32 -16.09 23.18
N HIS A 500 58.27 -16.70 21.99
CA HIS A 500 59.41 -16.71 21.08
C HIS A 500 59.85 -15.31 20.67
N CYS A 501 58.90 -14.42 20.35
CA CYS A 501 59.19 -13.01 20.05
C CYS A 501 59.84 -12.28 21.23
N THR A 502 59.37 -12.52 22.47
CA THR A 502 60.00 -11.92 23.65
C THR A 502 61.41 -12.46 23.92
N GLN A 503 61.65 -13.75 23.68
CA GLN A 503 62.99 -14.35 23.78
C GLN A 503 63.93 -13.75 22.74
N GLN A 504 63.49 -13.64 21.48
CA GLN A 504 64.26 -12.99 20.42
C GLN A 504 64.60 -11.54 20.79
N LYS A 505 63.63 -10.76 21.29
CA LYS A 505 63.89 -9.39 21.77
C LYS A 505 64.97 -9.34 22.85
N ARG A 506 64.92 -10.25 23.83
CA ARG A 506 65.98 -10.34 24.86
C ARG A 506 67.35 -10.64 24.25
N THR A 507 67.45 -11.62 23.35
CA THR A 507 68.72 -11.95 22.69
C THR A 507 69.27 -10.79 21.87
N VAL A 508 68.41 -10.03 21.19
CA VAL A 508 68.81 -8.82 20.46
C VAL A 508 69.34 -7.77 21.43
N SER A 509 68.66 -7.52 22.55
CA SER A 509 69.14 -6.59 23.58
C SER A 509 70.49 -7.01 24.18
N GLU A 510 70.70 -8.30 24.45
CA GLU A 510 71.98 -8.83 24.93
C GLU A 510 73.10 -8.66 23.90
N LEU A 511 72.84 -8.98 22.63
CA LEU A 511 73.80 -8.78 21.53
C LEU A 511 74.12 -7.30 21.35
N GLN A 512 73.12 -6.41 21.47
CA GLN A 512 73.30 -4.98 21.37
C GLN A 512 74.15 -4.45 22.54
N ALA A 513 73.95 -4.94 23.76
CA ALA A 513 74.78 -4.61 24.91
C ALA A 513 76.23 -5.09 24.72
N LYS A 514 76.44 -6.32 24.22
CA LYS A 514 77.77 -6.83 23.87
C LYS A 514 78.45 -5.99 22.79
N ASN A 515 77.71 -5.60 21.76
CA ASN A 515 78.25 -4.77 20.68
C ASN A 515 78.67 -3.38 21.21
N ASN A 516 77.86 -2.78 22.08
CA ASN A 516 78.22 -1.52 22.73
C ASN A 516 79.47 -1.67 23.61
N HIS A 517 79.61 -2.77 24.35
CA HIS A 517 80.80 -3.05 25.15
C HIS A 517 82.05 -3.20 24.28
N LEU A 518 81.98 -4.01 23.22
CA LEU A 518 83.07 -4.17 22.26
C LEU A 518 83.43 -2.85 21.57
N ALA A 519 82.44 -2.00 21.26
CA ALA A 519 82.70 -0.68 20.70
C ALA A 519 83.49 0.22 21.67
N LEU A 520 83.15 0.20 22.97
CA LEU A 520 83.89 0.91 24.01
C LEU A 520 85.31 0.37 24.16
N GLU A 521 85.50 -0.96 24.15
CA GLU A 521 86.83 -1.58 24.17
C GLU A 521 87.66 -1.18 22.94
N MET A 522 87.06 -1.20 21.74
CA MET A 522 87.71 -0.73 20.52
C MET A 522 88.12 0.73 20.61
N GLU A 523 87.28 1.60 21.19
CA GLU A 523 87.61 3.00 21.40
C GLU A 523 88.75 3.18 22.41
N GLY A 524 88.74 2.40 23.50
CA GLY A 524 89.83 2.36 24.48
C GLY A 524 91.16 1.90 23.86
N LEU A 525 91.13 0.83 23.05
CA LEU A 525 92.29 0.35 22.32
C LEU A 525 92.79 1.37 21.30
N LYS A 526 91.90 2.07 20.59
CA LYS A 526 92.27 3.18 19.69
C LYS A 526 93.00 4.29 20.45
N ARG A 527 92.46 4.75 21.59
CA ARG A 527 93.15 5.75 22.44
C ARG A 527 94.51 5.26 22.90
N ARG A 528 94.62 3.97 23.28
CA ARG A 528 95.92 3.39 23.68
C ARG A 528 96.93 3.34 22.54
N ILE A 529 96.47 3.06 21.32
CA ILE A 529 97.31 3.13 20.11
C ILE A 529 97.77 4.57 19.87
N GLU A 530 96.87 5.56 19.98
CA GLU A 530 97.21 6.98 19.84
C GLU A 530 98.24 7.42 20.89
N GLU A 531 98.07 7.03 22.17
CA GLU A 531 99.04 7.27 23.24
C GLU A 531 100.40 6.66 22.92
N LEU A 532 100.43 5.38 22.50
CA LEU A 532 101.67 4.69 22.15
C LEU A 532 102.34 5.32 20.92
N GLN A 533 101.57 5.79 19.93
CA GLN A 533 102.09 6.52 18.79
C GLN A 533 102.71 7.86 19.21
N GLN A 534 102.10 8.56 20.19
CA GLN A 534 102.64 9.79 20.74
C GLN A 534 103.92 9.54 21.55
N GLU A 535 103.95 8.50 22.38
CA GLU A 535 105.16 8.07 23.10
C GLU A 535 106.28 7.66 22.14
N LEU A 536 105.94 6.90 21.09
CA LEU A 536 106.90 6.51 20.04
C LEU A 536 107.44 7.73 19.32
N GLY A 537 106.59 8.67 18.91
CA GLY A 537 107.00 9.93 18.29
C GLY A 537 107.89 10.78 19.21
N GLY A 538 107.58 10.81 20.51
CA GLY A 538 108.43 11.45 21.52
C GLY A 538 109.81 10.80 21.63
N LYS A 539 109.88 9.47 21.69
CA LYS A 539 111.15 8.73 21.71
C LYS A 539 111.93 8.84 20.41
N GLU A 540 111.25 8.86 19.26
CA GLU A 540 111.89 9.11 17.97
C GLU A 540 112.50 10.51 17.93
N GLN A 541 111.79 11.54 18.41
CA GLN A 541 112.34 12.89 18.52
C GLN A 541 113.55 12.95 19.47
N GLU A 542 113.49 12.27 20.61
CA GLU A 542 114.60 12.17 21.57
C GLU A 542 115.81 11.46 20.96
N LYS A 543 115.59 10.35 20.24
CA LYS A 543 116.65 9.63 19.52
C LYS A 543 117.24 10.45 18.37
N VAL A 544 116.41 11.18 17.63
CA VAL A 544 116.86 12.12 16.60
C VAL A 544 117.69 13.24 17.23
N ALA A 545 117.32 13.74 18.41
CA ALA A 545 118.10 14.73 19.15
C ALA A 545 119.45 14.16 19.62
N GLU A 546 119.49 12.93 20.16
CA GLU A 546 120.74 12.24 20.50
C GLU A 546 121.64 12.03 19.27
N VAL A 547 121.07 11.53 18.17
CA VAL A 547 121.82 11.32 16.92
C VAL A 547 122.34 12.65 16.38
N ASN A 548 121.55 13.73 16.43
CA ASN A 548 122.01 15.06 16.03
C ASN A 548 123.12 15.57 16.94
N LYS A 549 123.05 15.34 18.25
CA LYS A 549 124.11 15.69 19.21
C LYS A 549 125.41 14.94 18.89
N VAL A 550 125.33 13.62 18.69
CA VAL A 550 126.47 12.78 18.29
C VAL A 550 127.01 13.20 16.93
N ARG A 551 126.14 13.59 15.99
CA ARG A 551 126.54 14.09 14.67
C ARG A 551 127.34 15.40 14.80
N VAL A 552 126.92 16.31 15.68
CA VAL A 552 127.65 17.55 15.95
C VAL A 552 129.02 17.25 16.57
N GLU A 553 129.09 16.36 17.57
CA GLU A 553 130.35 15.93 18.18
C GLU A 553 131.30 15.27 17.16
N LEU A 554 130.78 14.42 16.27
CA LEU A 554 131.54 13.83 15.16
C LEU A 554 131.99 14.88 14.14
N GLN A 555 131.17 15.90 13.89
CA GLN A 555 131.50 16.96 12.95
C GLN A 555 132.61 17.89 13.51
N GLU A 556 132.63 18.12 14.81
CA GLU A 556 133.74 18.77 15.52
C GLU A 556 135.02 17.91 15.46
N GLN A 557 134.93 16.60 15.66
CA GLN A 557 136.07 15.68 15.52
C GLN A 557 136.61 15.63 14.09
N ILE A 558 135.73 15.61 13.08
CA ILE A 558 136.13 15.68 11.67
C ILE A 558 136.81 17.03 11.38
N GLY A 559 136.33 18.13 11.94
CA GLY A 559 136.98 19.44 11.85
C GLY A 559 138.40 19.43 12.43
N HIS A 560 138.58 18.81 13.61
CA HIS A 560 139.90 18.62 14.21
C HIS A 560 140.84 17.77 13.34
N LEU A 561 140.36 16.64 12.82
CA LEU A 561 141.15 15.76 11.95
C LEU A 561 141.49 16.41 10.59
N GLN A 562 140.61 17.25 10.05
CA GLN A 562 140.89 18.02 8.83
C GLN A 562 141.95 19.10 9.06
N ALA A 563 141.96 19.75 10.23
CA ALA A 563 143.02 20.68 10.62
C ALA A 563 144.38 19.96 10.76
N GLU A 564 144.43 18.77 11.35
CA GLU A 564 145.64 17.94 11.39
C GLU A 564 146.09 17.47 10.00
N ARG A 565 145.16 17.13 9.11
CA ARG A 565 145.50 16.73 7.74
C ARG A 565 146.07 17.89 6.93
N ALA A 566 145.63 19.12 7.18
CA ALA A 566 146.19 20.33 6.55
C ALA A 566 147.64 20.58 7.02
N THR A 567 147.95 20.38 8.30
CA THR A 567 149.33 20.50 8.82
C THR A 567 150.24 19.39 8.28
N GLN A 568 149.72 18.17 8.11
CA GLN A 568 150.45 17.09 7.42
C GLN A 568 150.67 17.35 5.92
N GLY A 569 149.76 18.05 5.24
CA GLY A 569 149.94 18.52 3.86
C GLY A 569 151.14 19.45 3.72
N GLY A 570 151.29 20.40 4.64
CA GLY A 570 152.46 21.30 4.68
C GLY A 570 153.80 20.59 4.94
N LEU A 571 153.79 19.46 5.65
CA LEU A 571 154.98 18.63 5.85
C LEU A 571 155.35 17.82 4.59
N LYS A 572 154.36 17.35 3.82
CA LYS A 572 154.61 16.63 2.55
C LYS A 572 155.21 17.53 1.46
N GLU A 573 154.84 18.80 1.38
CA GLU A 573 155.46 19.74 0.44
C GLU A 573 156.93 20.04 0.76
N LYS A 574 157.29 20.09 2.05
CA LYS A 574 158.70 20.19 2.49
C LYS A 574 159.52 18.95 2.12
N ILE A 575 158.95 17.75 2.22
CA ILE A 575 159.63 16.50 1.83
C ILE A 575 159.84 16.45 0.31
N ALA A 576 158.84 16.83 -0.49
CA ALA A 576 158.95 16.86 -1.95
C ALA A 576 159.98 17.89 -2.47
N ALA A 577 160.25 18.97 -1.74
CA ALA A 577 161.30 19.93 -2.06
C ALA A 577 162.71 19.34 -1.82
N LEU A 578 162.91 18.64 -0.71
CA LEU A 578 164.19 18.00 -0.37
C LEU A 578 164.53 16.83 -1.30
N GLU A 579 163.53 16.08 -1.78
CA GLU A 579 163.73 15.00 -2.75
C GLU A 579 164.18 15.52 -4.14
N ARG A 580 163.80 16.75 -4.52
CA ARG A 580 164.27 17.36 -5.78
C ARG A 580 165.73 17.79 -5.71
N GLU A 581 166.20 18.31 -4.57
CA GLU A 581 167.61 18.66 -4.38
C GLU A 581 168.52 17.42 -4.40
N MET A 582 168.08 16.32 -3.77
CA MET A 582 168.79 15.02 -3.80
C MET A 582 168.94 14.45 -5.21
N LYS A 583 167.92 14.60 -6.08
CA LYS A 583 167.96 14.09 -7.46
C LYS A 583 168.97 14.83 -8.34
N VAL A 584 169.13 16.14 -8.13
CA VAL A 584 170.10 16.97 -8.87
C VAL A 584 171.54 16.61 -8.48
N GLN A 585 171.82 16.39 -7.18
CA GLN A 585 173.15 15.97 -6.75
C GLN A 585 173.55 14.57 -7.23
N THR A 586 172.59 13.64 -7.32
CA THR A 586 172.87 12.27 -7.79
C THR A 586 173.18 12.23 -9.29
N SER A 587 172.59 13.13 -10.08
CA SER A 587 172.87 13.25 -11.53
C SER A 587 174.32 13.71 -11.79
N ASN A 588 174.78 14.73 -11.06
CA ASN A 588 176.13 15.29 -11.23
C ASN A 588 177.23 14.28 -10.82
N HIS A 589 176.95 13.38 -9.88
CA HIS A 589 177.91 12.34 -9.48
C HIS A 589 178.02 11.19 -10.51
N ARG A 590 176.97 10.96 -11.31
CA ARG A 590 176.92 9.90 -12.32
C ARG A 590 177.71 10.26 -13.58
N GLU A 591 177.75 11.55 -13.95
CA GLU A 591 178.55 12.06 -15.08
C GLU A 591 180.06 11.93 -14.82
N ALA A 592 180.52 12.21 -13.59
CA ALA A 592 181.93 12.11 -13.22
C ALA A 592 182.49 10.67 -13.22
N LEU A 593 181.63 9.65 -13.04
CA LEU A 593 182.01 8.23 -13.06
C LEU A 593 182.22 7.69 -14.48
N LEU A 594 181.42 8.17 -15.45
CA LEU A 594 181.51 7.73 -16.85
C LEU A 594 182.80 8.21 -17.54
N ASP A 595 183.30 9.39 -17.20
CA ASP A 595 184.59 9.89 -17.71
C ASP A 595 185.78 9.05 -17.21
N LYS A 596 185.68 8.48 -16.00
CA LYS A 596 186.72 7.62 -15.42
C LYS A 596 186.73 6.20 -15.99
N GLU A 597 185.59 5.67 -16.38
CA GLU A 597 185.50 4.35 -17.02
C GLU A 597 186.05 4.35 -18.46
N SER A 598 185.93 5.48 -19.18
CA SER A 598 186.51 5.67 -20.52
C SER A 598 188.06 5.65 -20.52
N GLU A 599 188.70 6.20 -19.48
CA GLU A 599 190.16 6.16 -19.30
C GLU A 599 190.71 4.73 -19.06
N ILE A 600 189.95 3.88 -18.38
CA ILE A 600 190.37 2.51 -18.03
C ILE A 600 190.28 1.57 -19.24
N ALA A 601 189.29 1.73 -20.11
CA ALA A 601 189.14 0.93 -21.32
C ALA A 601 190.31 1.12 -22.32
N SER A 602 190.86 2.34 -22.41
CA SER A 602 192.01 2.68 -23.26
C SER A 602 193.31 1.96 -22.85
N LEU A 603 193.50 1.67 -21.56
CA LEU A 603 194.71 1.04 -21.02
C LEU A 603 194.70 -0.49 -21.15
N LEU A 604 193.53 -1.12 -21.19
CA LEU A 604 193.39 -2.58 -21.33
C LEU A 604 193.61 -3.08 -22.77
N GLU A 605 193.28 -2.27 -23.79
CA GLU A 605 193.50 -2.63 -25.20
C GLU A 605 194.99 -2.69 -25.58
N LYS A 606 195.83 -1.84 -24.96
CA LYS A 606 197.29 -1.83 -25.17
C LYS A 606 198.00 -3.03 -24.55
N LEU A 607 197.44 -3.61 -23.48
CA LEU A 607 198.02 -4.79 -22.83
C LEU A 607 197.80 -6.06 -23.68
N ARG A 608 196.62 -6.16 -24.31
CA ARG A 608 196.21 -7.33 -25.12
C ARG A 608 197.06 -7.51 -26.39
N LEU A 609 197.53 -6.43 -27.01
CA LEU A 609 198.38 -6.50 -28.21
C LEU A 609 199.81 -6.99 -27.89
N LYS A 610 200.33 -6.69 -26.69
CA LYS A 610 201.68 -7.09 -26.24
C LYS A 610 201.80 -8.59 -25.92
N ASP A 611 200.74 -9.20 -25.38
CA ASP A 611 200.74 -10.64 -25.08
C ASP A 611 200.64 -11.52 -26.34
N GLY A 612 200.07 -10.99 -27.43
CA GLY A 612 199.96 -11.69 -28.71
C GLY A 612 201.30 -11.92 -29.43
N GLU A 613 202.29 -11.03 -29.24
CA GLU A 613 203.63 -11.20 -29.83
C GLU A 613 204.46 -12.26 -29.09
N ILE A 614 204.22 -12.47 -27.80
CA ILE A 614 204.99 -13.41 -26.95
C ILE A 614 204.59 -14.86 -27.22
N MET A 615 203.33 -15.12 -27.61
CA MET A 615 202.88 -16.49 -27.89
C MET A 615 203.39 -17.02 -29.24
N ARG A 616 203.57 -16.16 -30.26
CA ARG A 616 204.05 -16.60 -31.58
C ARG A 616 205.49 -17.09 -31.57
N THR A 617 206.36 -16.50 -30.76
CA THR A 617 207.77 -16.91 -30.69
C THR A 617 207.96 -18.25 -29.97
N ARG A 618 207.03 -18.65 -29.09
CA ARG A 618 207.09 -19.96 -28.40
C ARG A 618 206.62 -21.14 -29.25
N GLU A 619 205.75 -20.91 -30.23
CA GLU A 619 205.24 -21.97 -31.11
C GLU A 619 206.26 -22.42 -32.16
N ASP A 620 207.09 -21.49 -32.66
CA ASP A 620 208.09 -21.79 -33.70
C ASP A 620 209.26 -22.67 -33.18
N GLU A 621 209.61 -22.58 -31.90
CA GLU A 621 210.69 -23.41 -31.33
C GLU A 621 210.22 -24.84 -31.00
N ALA A 622 208.96 -25.02 -30.60
CA ALA A 622 208.39 -26.33 -30.28
C ALA A 622 208.27 -27.24 -31.51
N GLN A 623 208.06 -26.66 -32.70
CA GLN A 623 207.93 -27.42 -33.94
C GLN A 623 209.26 -28.01 -34.45
N ARG A 624 210.42 -27.42 -34.12
CA ARG A 624 211.74 -27.99 -34.48
C ARG A 624 212.09 -29.24 -33.68
N ALA A 625 211.65 -29.33 -32.42
CA ALA A 625 211.92 -30.47 -31.55
C ALA A 625 211.15 -31.74 -31.98
N SER A 626 209.98 -31.58 -32.59
CA SER A 626 209.08 -32.68 -32.98
C SER A 626 209.56 -33.47 -34.21
N PHE A 627 210.28 -32.83 -35.14
CA PHE A 627 210.70 -33.46 -36.38
C PHE A 627 211.92 -34.39 -36.26
N LEU A 628 212.78 -34.20 -35.25
CA LEU A 628 213.96 -35.05 -35.04
C LEU A 628 213.64 -36.36 -34.28
N GLN A 629 212.56 -36.37 -33.49
CA GLN A 629 212.19 -37.54 -32.69
C GLN A 629 211.38 -38.58 -33.48
N LYS A 630 210.66 -38.14 -34.52
CA LYS A 630 209.78 -39.01 -35.31
C LYS A 630 210.47 -39.70 -36.48
N ALA A 631 211.76 -39.41 -36.71
CA ALA A 631 212.49 -39.94 -37.82
C ALA A 631 212.72 -41.45 -37.67
N ILE A 632 213.58 -41.95 -36.78
CA ILE A 632 214.06 -43.33 -36.99
C ILE A 632 214.26 -44.04 -35.65
N LEU A 633 213.10 -44.22 -35.01
CA LEU A 633 212.72 -45.38 -34.21
C LEU A 633 212.51 -46.64 -35.11
N THR A 634 213.02 -46.66 -36.34
CA THR A 634 212.83 -47.73 -37.35
C THR A 634 214.07 -48.61 -37.54
N TYR A 635 215.11 -48.48 -36.71
CA TYR A 635 216.33 -49.28 -36.88
C TYR A 635 216.97 -49.69 -35.55
N VAL A 636 216.61 -50.85 -35.02
CA VAL A 636 217.43 -51.65 -34.07
C VAL A 636 217.10 -51.53 -32.57
N GLN A 637 216.29 -52.50 -32.14
CA GLN A 637 216.49 -53.44 -31.01
C GLN A 637 216.70 -52.90 -29.58
N GLY A 638 215.84 -53.42 -28.69
CA GLY A 638 216.30 -54.42 -27.73
C GLY A 638 216.41 -54.02 -26.25
N SER A 639 215.59 -54.70 -25.45
CA SER A 639 215.98 -55.33 -24.17
C SER A 639 216.13 -54.44 -22.91
N PRO A 640 216.06 -55.05 -21.69
CA PRO A 640 214.90 -54.86 -20.82
C PRO A 640 215.31 -54.51 -19.36
N LEU A 641 214.33 -54.64 -18.45
CA LEU A 641 214.46 -54.83 -17.00
C LEU A 641 214.64 -53.58 -16.14
N GLY A 642 213.80 -53.55 -15.10
CA GLY A 642 214.35 -53.57 -13.75
C GLY A 642 214.32 -52.25 -13.01
N SER A 643 213.45 -52.22 -12.00
CA SER A 643 213.78 -51.88 -10.61
C SER A 643 214.61 -50.63 -10.31
N TYR A 644 214.01 -49.78 -9.46
CA TYR A 644 214.55 -49.37 -8.16
C TYR A 644 216.07 -49.33 -7.95
N SER A 645 216.51 -48.16 -7.46
CA SER A 645 217.52 -47.87 -6.40
C SER A 645 218.38 -46.64 -6.81
N PRO A 646 219.25 -46.08 -5.93
CA PRO A 646 218.88 -45.02 -4.99
C PRO A 646 219.91 -43.86 -4.94
N LYS A 647 219.63 -42.89 -4.06
CA LYS A 647 220.57 -41.93 -3.43
C LYS A 647 221.27 -40.88 -4.31
N LYS A 648 221.13 -39.66 -3.78
CA LYS A 648 221.84 -38.38 -4.02
C LYS A 648 221.30 -37.52 -5.15
#